data_AF-A0A1Q7WLU0-F1
#
_entry.id   AF-A0A1Q7WLU0-F1
#
_cell.length_a   1.000
_cell.length_b   1.000
_cell.length_c   1.000
_cell.angle_alpha   90.00
_cell.angle_beta   90.00
_cell.angle_gamma   90.00
#
_symmetry.space_group_name_H-M   'P 1'
#
loop_
_entity.id
_entity.type
_entity.pdbx_description
1 polymer ?
#
loop_
_entity_poly.entity_id
_entity_poly.type
_entity_poly.pdbx_seq_one_letter_code
_entity_poly.pdbx_strand_id
1 'polypeptide(L)'
;MAERQSFLIVGNGIAGVTATEILRNEDSAAEITVVADDPFPVYYRPALKDYLGGKIREDKLWARPISFYQDRQVRFLNDRVVGIEVGGHSVLLRGGQTLGYSRLLLAHGARASTLTCPGLDLAGVTTLRTVADYQRVLRYLKSVRRVVITGSGTLALESIETLRHRGFQVTHLLRRRSLWSEVLDPTASDLVLQQEKRDGVDVRYEQEIAEIVGQNGQLSGIVTTTGAHIPCEAVLLGIGIEPIIDFVKSAGIACGRGVKVDGGMRTNAPDIYAAGDLIETADPLTGRSRVIGQWYPSIQQARAAAYSMLDILDAAHEFRFGNFYNASMLYGLEFASVGLSTLPKDGKGYQEIVADPQPRTYQKVILKDGVPVGMLALGDRRSVLTFKRAVDAGVDLSPVAARLFAPDFKLAKWLDSQEVPPPVLGVSREGAVAIKKATYTERTRTSPPPDKPQGLVEAILVPVSPAKVKALLKETYLSQTSVVTIGRAEGMSLTVGHSSISRRHAEIVYANGRYALRDLQSKNGTSVNDQRLDADTIVLLKQGDTVKFGDVSFAFQTRKVDPSASMLLSKHNLHLLSNGVIAGNVAPISAKVSPQNGNAPAKTFLLQNASPIAPSALGQPTLNTDGSVFFPEASSPLPASIVATMRETPALVAIIQGRPEVFLLKQGKNTTIGRDKENPVVLADISISRRHAELLPGPDGIYIRDLESSNGVLVNRTRIDNPYRLSHGDRITIGNVIIYFVDQRPQYGAVAPGASSPPASHKQCSRCGSENSSVARFCQMCAAPL
;
A
#
# COMPACT_ATOMS: atom_id res chain seq x y z
N MET A 1 27.73 -30.63 16.68
CA MET A 1 26.45 -30.06 16.16
C MET A 1 26.61 -28.55 16.15
N ALA A 2 25.92 -27.82 15.26
CA ALA A 2 25.82 -26.37 15.43
C ALA A 2 25.01 -26.07 16.71
N GLU A 3 25.43 -25.08 17.48
CA GLU A 3 24.70 -24.68 18.68
C GLU A 3 23.39 -24.00 18.29
N ARG A 4 22.30 -24.42 18.93
CA ARG A 4 20.94 -24.08 18.49
C ARG A 4 20.61 -22.66 18.94
N GLN A 5 20.36 -21.75 17.99
CA GLN A 5 20.10 -20.35 18.31
C GLN A 5 18.88 -20.22 19.24
N SER A 6 19.07 -19.50 20.35
CA SER A 6 18.01 -19.22 21.32
C SER A 6 17.63 -17.73 21.31
N PHE A 7 16.38 -17.47 20.95
CA PHE A 7 15.80 -16.13 20.87
C PHE A 7 14.91 -15.86 22.08
N LEU A 8 15.26 -14.85 22.87
CA LEU A 8 14.45 -14.40 24.00
C LEU A 8 13.77 -13.07 23.66
N ILE A 9 12.45 -13.02 23.80
CA ILE A 9 11.63 -11.88 23.41
C ILE A 9 10.85 -11.40 24.62
N VAL A 10 11.15 -10.18 25.08
CA VAL A 10 10.52 -9.56 26.23
C VAL A 10 9.36 -8.69 25.73
N GLY A 11 8.12 -9.10 25.99
CA GLY A 11 6.90 -8.38 25.64
C GLY A 11 6.07 -9.01 24.52
N ASN A 12 4.78 -9.27 24.81
CA ASN A 12 3.82 -9.86 23.88
C ASN A 12 3.03 -8.81 23.05
N GLY A 13 3.68 -7.68 22.73
CA GLY A 13 3.11 -6.66 21.86
C GLY A 13 3.17 -7.04 20.38
N ILE A 14 2.64 -6.17 19.51
CA ILE A 14 2.75 -6.38 18.06
C ILE A 14 4.20 -6.52 17.59
N ALA A 15 5.13 -5.79 18.22
CA ALA A 15 6.55 -5.92 17.93
C ALA A 15 7.08 -7.33 18.28
N GLY A 16 6.84 -7.79 19.52
CA GLY A 16 7.27 -9.11 19.97
C GLY A 16 6.71 -10.26 19.13
N VAL A 17 5.40 -10.25 18.81
CA VAL A 17 4.84 -11.30 17.95
C VAL A 17 5.33 -11.21 16.49
N THR A 18 5.50 -10.01 15.93
CA THR A 18 6.02 -9.86 14.55
C THR A 18 7.43 -10.44 14.45
N ALA A 19 8.28 -10.19 15.45
CA ALA A 19 9.60 -10.81 15.53
C ALA A 19 9.50 -12.33 15.72
N THR A 20 8.66 -12.80 16.65
CA THR A 20 8.41 -14.25 16.88
C THR A 20 8.05 -14.99 15.58
N GLU A 21 7.18 -14.40 14.76
CA GLU A 21 6.75 -15.00 13.49
C GLU A 21 7.84 -15.04 12.42
N ILE A 22 8.68 -14.00 12.35
CA ILE A 22 9.81 -13.95 11.40
C ILE A 22 10.90 -14.93 11.84
N LEU A 23 11.30 -14.89 13.11
CA LEU A 23 12.31 -15.79 13.68
C LEU A 23 11.93 -17.27 13.47
N ARG A 24 10.65 -17.64 13.69
CA ARG A 24 10.17 -19.01 13.40
C ARG A 24 9.98 -19.33 11.92
N ASN A 25 9.77 -18.34 11.06
CA ASN A 25 9.63 -18.54 9.61
C ASN A 25 10.99 -18.74 8.92
N GLU A 26 12.00 -17.95 9.30
CA GLU A 26 13.35 -18.01 8.71
C GLU A 26 14.23 -19.06 9.42
N ASP A 27 14.11 -19.23 10.75
CA ASP A 27 14.67 -20.37 11.49
C ASP A 27 13.56 -21.25 12.10
N SER A 28 13.21 -22.30 11.34
CA SER A 28 12.26 -23.34 11.77
C SER A 28 12.77 -24.18 12.95
N ALA A 29 14.07 -24.20 13.22
CA ALA A 29 14.70 -25.02 14.25
C ALA A 29 14.96 -24.25 15.56
N ALA A 30 15.12 -22.93 15.54
CA ALA A 30 15.49 -22.11 16.70
C ALA A 30 14.63 -22.35 17.96
N GLU A 31 15.20 -22.13 19.14
CA GLU A 31 14.43 -22.10 20.40
C GLU A 31 13.97 -20.67 20.67
N ILE A 32 12.65 -20.47 20.78
CA ILE A 32 12.06 -19.12 20.92
C ILE A 32 11.25 -19.07 22.21
N THR A 33 11.61 -18.15 23.10
CA THR A 33 10.90 -17.87 24.35
C THR A 33 10.34 -16.46 24.34
N VAL A 34 9.05 -16.31 24.66
CA VAL A 34 8.36 -15.02 24.80
C VAL A 34 7.96 -14.83 26.25
N VAL A 35 8.45 -13.78 26.90
CA VAL A 35 8.16 -13.44 28.30
C VAL A 35 7.28 -12.18 28.32
N ALA A 36 6.10 -12.24 28.93
CA ALA A 36 5.24 -11.07 29.07
C ALA A 36 4.30 -11.14 30.27
N ASP A 37 4.12 -10.02 30.95
CA ASP A 37 3.28 -9.90 32.14
C ASP A 37 1.79 -9.66 31.82
N ASP A 38 1.48 -9.25 30.60
CA ASP A 38 0.12 -9.24 30.03
C ASP A 38 -0.34 -10.70 29.79
N PRO A 39 -1.34 -11.22 30.54
CA PRO A 39 -1.71 -12.64 30.50
C PRO A 39 -2.55 -13.03 29.28
N PHE A 40 -2.95 -12.05 28.46
CA PHE A 40 -3.80 -12.29 27.29
C PHE A 40 -2.97 -12.67 26.05
N PRO A 41 -3.55 -13.45 25.10
CA PRO A 41 -2.98 -13.60 23.77
C PRO A 41 -2.82 -12.24 23.10
N VAL A 42 -1.81 -12.08 22.23
CA VAL A 42 -1.55 -10.79 21.56
C VAL A 42 -2.81 -10.23 20.90
N TYR A 43 -3.11 -8.95 21.15
CA TYR A 43 -4.34 -8.28 20.73
C TYR A 43 -4.11 -7.00 19.93
N TYR A 44 -5.08 -6.67 19.07
CA TYR A 44 -5.13 -5.41 18.34
C TYR A 44 -5.40 -4.24 19.29
N ARG A 45 -4.33 -3.66 19.87
CA ARG A 45 -4.45 -2.43 20.70
C ARG A 45 -5.26 -1.30 20.01
N PRO A 46 -5.17 -1.05 18.69
CA PRO A 46 -6.01 -0.06 18.00
C PRO A 46 -7.51 -0.37 17.98
N ALA A 47 -7.92 -1.64 18.19
CA ALA A 47 -9.32 -2.06 18.24
C ALA A 47 -9.95 -1.90 19.64
N LEU A 48 -9.15 -1.60 20.67
CA LEU A 48 -9.67 -1.40 22.04
C LEU A 48 -10.72 -0.26 22.11
N LYS A 49 -10.61 0.78 21.27
CA LYS A 49 -11.64 1.83 21.15
C LYS A 49 -13.00 1.28 20.70
N ASP A 50 -13.00 0.29 19.81
CA ASP A 50 -14.24 -0.31 19.31
C ASP A 50 -14.81 -1.33 20.30
N TYR A 51 -13.97 -1.89 21.19
CA TYR A 51 -14.41 -2.61 22.39
C TYR A 51 -15.03 -1.67 23.45
N LEU A 52 -14.40 -0.52 23.74
CA LEU A 52 -14.98 0.55 24.56
C LEU A 52 -16.31 1.05 23.96
N GLY A 53 -16.40 1.10 22.63
CA GLY A 53 -17.61 1.41 21.88
C GLY A 53 -18.70 0.34 21.93
N GLY A 54 -18.37 -0.90 22.34
CA GLY A 54 -19.27 -2.05 22.26
C GLY A 54 -19.56 -2.53 20.83
N LYS A 55 -18.81 -2.04 19.84
CA LYS A 55 -18.93 -2.42 18.42
C LYS A 55 -18.32 -3.79 18.15
N ILE A 56 -17.34 -4.20 18.95
CA ILE A 56 -16.76 -5.54 18.95
C ILE A 56 -16.81 -6.16 20.35
N ARG A 57 -16.83 -7.49 20.40
CA ARG A 57 -16.68 -8.30 21.61
C ARG A 57 -15.20 -8.51 21.93
N GLU A 58 -14.89 -8.82 23.19
CA GLU A 58 -13.51 -9.09 23.63
C GLU A 58 -12.85 -10.24 22.84
N ASP A 59 -13.62 -11.28 22.47
CA ASP A 59 -13.14 -12.39 21.62
C ASP A 59 -12.77 -12.02 20.17
N LYS A 60 -12.93 -10.74 19.79
CA LYS A 60 -12.51 -10.16 18.51
C LYS A 60 -11.33 -9.20 18.63
N LEU A 61 -10.73 -9.06 19.81
CA LEU A 61 -9.48 -8.31 20.02
C LEU A 61 -8.23 -9.13 19.66
N TRP A 62 -8.30 -10.46 19.77
CA TRP A 62 -7.14 -11.35 19.57
C TRP A 62 -6.59 -11.24 18.15
N ALA A 63 -5.32 -10.88 18.03
CA ALA A 63 -4.61 -10.77 16.77
C ALA A 63 -4.07 -12.12 16.27
N ARG A 64 -3.98 -13.12 17.16
CA ARG A 64 -3.66 -14.52 16.85
C ARG A 64 -4.56 -15.46 17.68
N PRO A 65 -4.81 -16.70 17.23
CA PRO A 65 -5.50 -17.71 18.04
C PRO A 65 -4.77 -17.98 19.36
N ILE A 66 -5.49 -18.45 20.39
CA ILE A 66 -4.92 -18.81 21.70
C ILE A 66 -3.82 -19.88 21.56
N SER A 67 -3.98 -20.82 20.63
CA SER A 67 -3.03 -21.90 20.33
C SER A 67 -1.71 -21.42 19.68
N PHE A 68 -1.63 -20.16 19.23
CA PHE A 68 -0.54 -19.67 18.37
C PHE A 68 0.87 -20.02 18.84
N TYR A 69 1.18 -19.87 20.13
CA TYR A 69 2.53 -20.15 20.65
C TYR A 69 2.83 -21.66 20.66
N GLN A 70 1.83 -22.49 20.96
CA GLN A 70 1.92 -23.95 20.87
C GLN A 70 2.10 -24.41 19.40
N ASP A 71 1.25 -23.90 18.50
CA ASP A 71 1.28 -24.21 17.06
C ASP A 71 2.60 -23.78 16.39
N ARG A 72 3.26 -22.75 16.93
CA ARG A 72 4.55 -22.23 16.47
C ARG A 72 5.76 -22.83 17.20
N GLN A 73 5.57 -23.72 18.17
CA GLN A 73 6.64 -24.22 19.05
C GLN A 73 7.44 -23.07 19.69
N VAL A 74 6.73 -22.16 20.36
CA VAL A 74 7.25 -20.99 21.08
C VAL A 74 6.90 -21.13 22.56
N ARG A 75 7.90 -21.02 23.43
CA ARG A 75 7.72 -21.07 24.88
C ARG A 75 7.19 -19.73 25.39
N PHE A 76 5.89 -19.62 25.61
CA PHE A 76 5.30 -18.44 26.25
C PHE A 76 5.40 -18.56 27.79
N LEU A 77 5.80 -17.47 28.45
CA LEU A 77 5.92 -17.36 29.91
C LEU A 77 5.22 -16.09 30.40
N ASN A 78 4.20 -16.25 31.25
CA ASN A 78 3.51 -15.13 31.88
C ASN A 78 4.22 -14.65 33.15
N ASP A 79 5.35 -13.96 32.96
CA ASP A 79 6.11 -13.28 34.02
C ASP A 79 6.71 -11.98 33.47
N ARG A 80 7.29 -11.15 34.34
CA ARG A 80 7.93 -9.88 34.01
C ARG A 80 9.45 -9.98 34.15
N VAL A 81 10.20 -9.56 33.12
CA VAL A 81 11.65 -9.29 33.26
C VAL A 81 11.86 -8.05 34.14
N VAL A 82 12.75 -8.17 35.13
CA VAL A 82 13.09 -7.10 36.09
C VAL A 82 14.58 -6.74 36.12
N GLY A 83 15.42 -7.47 35.39
CA GLY A 83 16.84 -7.18 35.21
C GLY A 83 17.43 -7.88 33.98
N ILE A 84 18.53 -7.37 33.46
CA ILE A 84 19.30 -7.94 32.34
C ILE A 84 20.77 -8.01 32.76
N GLU A 85 21.41 -9.15 32.53
CA GLU A 85 22.83 -9.39 32.77
C GLU A 85 23.55 -9.51 31.42
N VAL A 86 24.03 -8.37 30.91
CA VAL A 86 24.59 -8.28 29.55
C VAL A 86 25.80 -9.19 29.33
N GLY A 87 26.68 -9.34 30.33
CA GLY A 87 27.89 -10.16 30.23
C GLY A 87 27.70 -11.66 30.48
N GLY A 88 26.53 -12.05 31.02
CA GLY A 88 26.15 -13.45 31.24
C GLY A 88 25.06 -13.93 30.27
N HIS A 89 24.69 -13.10 29.29
CA HIS A 89 23.60 -13.30 28.33
C HIS A 89 22.31 -13.80 28.99
N SER A 90 21.92 -13.16 30.10
CA SER A 90 20.79 -13.60 30.95
C SER A 90 19.81 -12.48 31.28
N VAL A 91 18.57 -12.84 31.62
CA VAL A 91 17.57 -11.93 32.19
C VAL A 91 16.97 -12.52 33.47
N LEU A 92 16.71 -11.65 34.45
CA LEU A 92 16.05 -12.00 35.70
C LEU A 92 14.54 -11.75 35.60
N LEU A 93 13.74 -12.77 35.92
CA LEU A 93 12.29 -12.66 36.05
C LEU A 93 11.87 -12.24 37.47
N ARG A 94 10.70 -11.63 37.60
CA ARG A 94 10.10 -11.27 38.90
C ARG A 94 9.88 -12.51 39.79
N GLY A 95 9.60 -13.68 39.22
CA GLY A 95 9.55 -14.95 39.94
C GLY A 95 10.90 -15.47 40.47
N GLY A 96 12.01 -14.75 40.26
CA GLY A 96 13.36 -15.14 40.69
C GLY A 96 14.07 -16.13 39.77
N GLN A 97 13.41 -16.61 38.71
CA GLN A 97 14.04 -17.42 37.67
C GLN A 97 14.91 -16.56 36.75
N THR A 98 16.10 -17.06 36.40
CA THR A 98 16.94 -16.52 35.33
C THR A 98 16.68 -17.29 34.03
N LEU A 99 16.71 -16.59 32.88
CA LEU A 99 16.66 -17.18 31.54
C LEU A 99 17.86 -16.69 30.70
N GLY A 100 18.58 -17.60 30.05
CA GLY A 100 19.65 -17.27 29.09
C GLY A 100 19.12 -16.99 27.67
N TYR A 101 19.97 -16.40 26.83
CA TYR A 101 19.67 -16.13 25.41
C TYR A 101 20.92 -16.13 24.51
N SER A 102 20.75 -16.41 23.22
CA SER A 102 21.77 -16.15 22.17
C SER A 102 21.57 -14.77 21.52
N ARG A 103 20.32 -14.29 21.50
CA ARG A 103 19.91 -12.94 21.07
C ARG A 103 18.68 -12.51 21.90
N LEU A 104 18.66 -11.26 22.38
CA LEU A 104 17.58 -10.70 23.21
C LEU A 104 16.84 -9.58 22.46
N LEU A 105 15.51 -9.63 22.41
CA LEU A 105 14.66 -8.54 21.92
C LEU A 105 13.82 -7.92 23.03
N LEU A 106 14.02 -6.63 23.26
CA LEU A 106 13.21 -5.80 24.16
C LEU A 106 12.04 -5.18 23.37
N ALA A 107 10.84 -5.73 23.55
CA ALA A 107 9.61 -5.36 22.83
C ALA A 107 8.39 -5.13 23.76
N HIS A 108 8.65 -4.94 25.07
CA HIS A 108 7.62 -4.74 26.10
C HIS A 108 7.02 -3.33 26.10
N GLY A 109 7.66 -2.38 25.41
CA GLY A 109 7.06 -1.10 25.06
C GLY A 109 6.94 -0.12 26.23
N ALA A 110 5.74 0.46 26.35
CA ALA A 110 5.47 1.61 27.20
C ALA A 110 4.21 1.46 28.07
N ARG A 111 4.29 1.99 29.29
CA ARG A 111 3.13 2.22 30.19
C ARG A 111 2.37 3.47 29.74
N ALA A 112 1.10 3.62 30.16
CA ALA A 112 0.40 4.88 29.99
C ALA A 112 0.97 5.93 30.97
N SER A 113 1.13 7.17 30.52
CA SER A 113 1.59 8.26 31.39
C SER A 113 0.49 8.67 32.39
N THR A 114 0.88 8.87 33.65
CA THR A 114 0.00 9.35 34.73
C THR A 114 0.16 10.86 34.96
N LEU A 115 -0.83 11.47 35.60
CA LEU A 115 -0.68 12.80 36.20
C LEU A 115 0.04 12.70 37.56
N THR A 116 0.35 13.86 38.14
CA THR A 116 0.74 14.01 39.55
C THR A 116 -0.17 15.07 40.19
N CYS A 117 -1.22 14.62 40.88
CA CYS A 117 -2.17 15.45 41.61
C CYS A 117 -2.83 14.63 42.74
N PRO A 118 -3.47 15.27 43.75
CA PRO A 118 -4.20 14.53 44.78
C PRO A 118 -5.42 13.78 44.19
N GLY A 119 -5.78 12.65 44.81
CA GLY A 119 -6.97 11.86 44.46
C GLY A 119 -6.84 10.93 43.24
N LEU A 120 -5.62 10.67 42.76
CA LEU A 120 -5.36 9.73 41.63
C LEU A 120 -5.68 8.27 41.96
N ASP A 121 -5.82 7.94 43.23
CA ASP A 121 -6.19 6.63 43.80
C ASP A 121 -7.72 6.42 43.89
N LEU A 122 -8.52 7.47 43.69
CA LEU A 122 -9.98 7.40 43.77
C LEU A 122 -10.59 6.49 42.70
N ALA A 123 -11.56 5.67 43.11
CA ALA A 123 -12.30 4.80 42.21
C ALA A 123 -13.10 5.65 41.19
N GLY A 124 -12.78 5.48 39.90
CA GLY A 124 -13.30 6.28 38.78
C GLY A 124 -12.19 6.94 37.95
N VAL A 125 -10.98 7.06 38.49
CA VAL A 125 -9.77 7.46 37.74
C VAL A 125 -9.16 6.24 37.04
N THR A 126 -8.76 6.37 35.77
CA THR A 126 -7.96 5.34 35.08
C THR A 126 -7.21 5.87 33.85
N THR A 127 -6.21 5.10 33.41
CA THR A 127 -5.62 5.17 32.07
C THR A 127 -6.28 4.15 31.13
N LEU A 128 -5.93 4.18 29.84
CA LEU A 128 -6.40 3.24 28.81
C LEU A 128 -5.21 2.67 28.02
N ARG A 129 -4.81 1.41 28.26
CA ARG A 129 -3.68 0.78 27.54
C ARG A 129 -3.83 -0.73 27.31
N THR A 130 -4.35 -1.47 28.28
CA THR A 130 -4.47 -2.94 28.27
C THR A 130 -5.92 -3.42 28.22
N VAL A 131 -6.16 -4.68 27.87
CA VAL A 131 -7.50 -5.30 27.97
C VAL A 131 -8.06 -5.16 29.40
N ALA A 132 -7.22 -5.35 30.42
CA ALA A 132 -7.62 -5.21 31.83
C ALA A 132 -8.10 -3.80 32.20
N ASP A 133 -7.53 -2.74 31.60
CA ASP A 133 -8.00 -1.36 31.81
C ASP A 133 -9.37 -1.14 31.17
N TYR A 134 -9.55 -1.59 29.93
CA TYR A 134 -10.82 -1.47 29.21
C TYR A 134 -11.93 -2.31 29.88
N GLN A 135 -11.61 -3.48 30.41
CA GLN A 135 -12.50 -4.27 31.27
C GLN A 135 -12.86 -3.53 32.58
N ARG A 136 -11.90 -2.84 33.22
CA ARG A 136 -12.14 -2.02 34.43
C ARG A 136 -13.14 -0.91 34.12
N VAL A 137 -12.93 -0.21 33.01
CA VAL A 137 -13.80 0.87 32.49
C VAL A 137 -15.21 0.36 32.19
N LEU A 138 -15.35 -0.71 31.40
CA LEU A 138 -16.65 -1.28 31.03
C LEU A 138 -17.45 -1.83 32.23
N ARG A 139 -16.80 -2.13 33.36
CA ARG A 139 -17.50 -2.45 34.62
C ARG A 139 -18.12 -1.21 35.27
N TYR A 140 -17.35 -0.14 35.49
CA TYR A 140 -17.84 1.03 36.23
C TYR A 140 -18.69 1.99 35.39
N LEU A 141 -18.50 2.04 34.06
CA LEU A 141 -19.28 2.92 33.17
C LEU A 141 -20.81 2.69 33.25
N LYS A 142 -21.26 1.57 33.82
CA LYS A 142 -22.68 1.28 34.09
C LYS A 142 -23.35 2.25 35.06
N SER A 143 -22.58 2.92 35.92
CA SER A 143 -23.06 3.89 36.93
C SER A 143 -22.55 5.32 36.69
N VAL A 144 -21.95 5.59 35.54
CA VAL A 144 -21.38 6.90 35.19
C VAL A 144 -22.31 7.65 34.24
N ARG A 145 -22.38 8.98 34.39
CA ARG A 145 -23.05 9.87 33.43
C ARG A 145 -22.11 10.93 32.87
N ARG A 146 -21.24 11.50 33.70
CA ARG A 146 -20.30 12.58 33.36
C ARG A 146 -18.86 12.05 33.42
N VAL A 147 -18.14 12.21 32.31
CA VAL A 147 -16.75 11.74 32.14
C VAL A 147 -15.88 12.95 31.84
N VAL A 148 -14.79 13.13 32.57
CA VAL A 148 -13.70 14.03 32.16
C VAL A 148 -12.63 13.21 31.43
N ILE A 149 -12.16 13.71 30.29
CA ILE A 149 -11.04 13.14 29.54
C ILE A 149 -9.98 14.22 29.37
N THR A 150 -8.71 13.88 29.63
CA THR A 150 -7.57 14.79 29.53
C THR A 150 -6.46 14.21 28.66
N GLY A 151 -5.86 15.05 27.82
CA GLY A 151 -4.84 14.66 26.83
C GLY A 151 -5.31 14.91 25.40
N SER A 152 -4.38 15.22 24.50
CA SER A 152 -4.70 15.78 23.17
C SER A 152 -4.26 14.91 21.98
N GLY A 153 -3.93 13.64 22.23
CA GLY A 153 -3.52 12.66 21.21
C GLY A 153 -4.67 11.74 20.76
N THR A 154 -4.38 10.86 19.78
CA THR A 154 -5.35 9.91 19.17
C THR A 154 -6.21 9.18 20.20
N LEU A 155 -5.60 8.56 21.21
CA LEU A 155 -6.30 7.77 22.24
C LEU A 155 -7.37 8.60 22.99
N ALA A 156 -7.08 9.86 23.30
CA ALA A 156 -8.04 10.73 23.97
C ALA A 156 -9.18 11.08 23.02
N LEU A 157 -8.87 11.56 21.81
CA LEU A 157 -9.83 11.95 20.78
C LEU A 157 -10.79 10.79 20.41
N GLU A 158 -10.25 9.60 20.21
CA GLU A 158 -11.02 8.37 19.94
C GLU A 158 -11.87 7.94 21.15
N SER A 159 -11.43 8.21 22.39
CA SER A 159 -12.20 7.91 23.60
C SER A 159 -13.34 8.91 23.84
N ILE A 160 -13.13 10.20 23.53
CA ILE A 160 -14.17 11.24 23.58
C ILE A 160 -15.24 10.93 22.54
N GLU A 161 -14.85 10.67 21.28
CA GLU A 161 -15.76 10.25 20.20
C GLU A 161 -16.55 9.00 20.61
N THR A 162 -15.86 7.99 21.13
CA THR A 162 -16.49 6.72 21.53
C THR A 162 -17.51 6.91 22.66
N LEU A 163 -17.18 7.70 23.69
CA LEU A 163 -18.07 7.87 24.84
C LEU A 163 -19.20 8.88 24.58
N ARG A 164 -18.99 9.89 23.73
CA ARG A 164 -20.10 10.74 23.24
C ARG A 164 -21.11 9.96 22.41
N HIS A 165 -20.65 9.16 21.46
CA HIS A 165 -21.54 8.29 20.68
C HIS A 165 -22.22 7.19 21.53
N ARG A 166 -21.76 6.92 22.77
CA ARG A 166 -22.46 6.07 23.76
C ARG A 166 -23.39 6.84 24.72
N GLY A 167 -23.55 8.15 24.56
CA GLY A 167 -24.47 8.98 25.33
C GLY A 167 -23.92 9.54 26.65
N PHE A 168 -22.62 9.39 26.93
CA PHE A 168 -22.01 9.99 28.11
C PHE A 168 -21.82 11.51 27.95
N GLN A 169 -21.97 12.27 29.03
CA GLN A 169 -21.65 13.69 29.07
C GLN A 169 -20.13 13.86 29.24
N VAL A 170 -19.40 13.95 28.12
CA VAL A 170 -17.94 14.08 28.13
C VAL A 170 -17.49 15.55 28.14
N THR A 171 -16.65 15.91 29.10
CA THR A 171 -15.86 17.15 29.14
C THR A 171 -14.41 16.83 28.77
N HIS A 172 -13.84 17.60 27.83
CA HIS A 172 -12.47 17.44 27.34
C HIS A 172 -11.58 18.55 27.90
N LEU A 173 -10.57 18.19 28.70
CA LEU A 173 -9.57 19.13 29.20
C LEU A 173 -8.32 19.14 28.32
N LEU A 174 -7.92 20.34 27.92
CA LEU A 174 -6.77 20.58 27.05
C LEU A 174 -5.84 21.64 27.65
N ARG A 175 -4.61 21.25 27.99
CA ARG A 175 -3.53 22.18 28.41
C ARG A 175 -3.28 23.34 27.41
N ARG A 176 -3.60 23.17 26.13
CA ARG A 176 -3.37 24.15 25.05
C ARG A 176 -4.49 24.10 24.02
N ARG A 177 -4.61 25.16 23.21
CA ARG A 177 -5.57 25.23 22.09
C ARG A 177 -5.25 24.30 20.90
N SER A 178 -4.05 23.75 20.82
CA SER A 178 -3.65 22.79 19.78
C SER A 178 -3.80 21.34 20.25
N LEU A 179 -4.38 20.52 19.39
CA LEU A 179 -4.35 19.07 19.50
C LEU A 179 -3.01 18.54 19.00
N TRP A 180 -2.53 17.44 19.56
CA TRP A 180 -1.37 16.66 19.11
C TRP A 180 -0.26 17.47 18.40
N SER A 181 0.26 18.51 19.06
CA SER A 181 1.00 19.60 18.39
C SER A 181 2.39 19.25 17.82
N GLU A 182 2.74 17.97 17.80
CA GLU A 182 3.90 17.43 17.07
C GLU A 182 3.54 16.94 15.66
N VAL A 183 2.24 16.82 15.38
CA VAL A 183 1.65 16.21 14.17
C VAL A 183 0.59 17.12 13.55
N LEU A 184 -0.29 17.72 14.36
CA LEU A 184 -1.32 18.66 13.90
C LEU A 184 -0.85 20.10 14.09
N ASP A 185 -1.09 20.94 13.08
CA ASP A 185 -0.99 22.39 13.19
C ASP A 185 -2.28 22.99 13.79
N PRO A 186 -2.36 24.33 14.00
CA PRO A 186 -3.57 24.95 14.55
C PRO A 186 -4.83 24.77 13.70
N THR A 187 -4.71 24.72 12.36
CA THR A 187 -5.84 24.59 11.44
C THR A 187 -6.43 23.18 11.48
N ALA A 188 -5.58 22.17 11.43
CA ALA A 188 -5.98 20.77 11.59
C ALA A 188 -6.50 20.48 13.02
N SER A 189 -5.92 21.13 14.04
CA SER A 189 -6.42 21.07 15.42
C SER A 189 -7.84 21.61 15.53
N ASP A 190 -8.09 22.84 15.06
CA ASP A 190 -9.40 23.46 15.18
C ASP A 190 -10.48 22.71 14.39
N LEU A 191 -10.14 22.12 13.23
CA LEU A 191 -11.10 21.32 12.46
C LEU A 191 -11.64 20.10 13.23
N VAL A 192 -10.79 19.44 14.04
CA VAL A 192 -11.21 18.35 14.95
C VAL A 192 -11.97 18.92 16.16
N LEU A 193 -11.49 20.01 16.76
CA LEU A 193 -12.14 20.64 17.93
C LEU A 193 -13.53 21.23 17.61
N GLN A 194 -13.74 21.71 16.39
CA GLN A 194 -15.07 22.09 15.91
C GLN A 194 -15.97 20.86 15.76
N GLN A 195 -15.44 19.70 15.38
CA GLN A 195 -16.21 18.48 15.22
C GLN A 195 -16.63 17.89 16.58
N GLU A 196 -15.75 17.95 17.59
CA GLU A 196 -16.07 17.70 19.01
C GLU A 196 -17.22 18.59 19.50
N LYS A 197 -17.11 19.92 19.34
CA LYS A 197 -18.13 20.88 19.80
C LYS A 197 -19.48 20.69 19.09
N ARG A 198 -19.47 20.33 17.79
CA ARG A 198 -20.69 20.01 17.03
C ARG A 198 -21.40 18.76 17.54
N ASP A 199 -20.67 17.82 18.13
CA ASP A 199 -21.17 16.64 18.84
C ASP A 199 -21.44 16.91 20.35
N GLY A 200 -21.44 18.20 20.72
CA GLY A 200 -21.79 18.69 22.06
C GLY A 200 -20.72 18.48 23.12
N VAL A 201 -19.47 18.13 22.77
CA VAL A 201 -18.35 18.02 23.73
C VAL A 201 -18.12 19.34 24.44
N ASP A 202 -18.00 19.28 25.77
CA ASP A 202 -17.63 20.43 26.60
C ASP A 202 -16.10 20.57 26.59
N VAL A 203 -15.56 21.32 25.63
CA VAL A 203 -14.12 21.49 25.42
C VAL A 203 -13.57 22.65 26.23
N ARG A 204 -12.69 22.37 27.20
CA ARG A 204 -12.02 23.36 28.05
C ARG A 204 -10.55 23.53 27.64
N TYR A 205 -10.24 24.71 27.13
CA TYR A 205 -8.87 25.10 26.79
C TYR A 205 -8.13 25.68 27.98
N GLU A 206 -6.81 25.48 27.98
CA GLU A 206 -5.86 26.06 28.93
C GLU A 206 -6.19 25.71 30.39
N GLN A 207 -6.77 24.52 30.59
CA GLN A 207 -7.16 23.94 31.87
C GLN A 207 -6.57 22.54 32.01
N GLU A 208 -5.97 22.27 33.17
CA GLU A 208 -5.47 20.96 33.57
C GLU A 208 -6.13 20.56 34.90
N ILE A 209 -6.04 19.28 35.28
CA ILE A 209 -6.52 18.80 36.59
C ILE A 209 -5.50 19.21 37.65
N ALA A 210 -5.91 20.01 38.63
CA ALA A 210 -5.10 20.36 39.80
C ALA A 210 -5.33 19.36 40.94
N GLU A 211 -6.57 18.92 41.13
CA GLU A 211 -6.99 17.97 42.16
C GLU A 211 -8.15 17.11 41.64
N ILE A 212 -8.21 15.85 42.09
CA ILE A 212 -9.33 14.95 41.88
C ILE A 212 -10.04 14.79 43.22
N VAL A 213 -11.34 15.11 43.29
CA VAL A 213 -12.12 15.11 44.53
C VAL A 213 -13.12 13.96 44.58
N GLY A 214 -13.35 13.44 45.78
CA GLY A 214 -14.15 12.25 45.98
C GLY A 214 -14.76 12.13 47.37
N GLN A 215 -15.65 11.16 47.53
CA GLN A 215 -16.31 10.82 48.79
C GLN A 215 -16.29 9.30 48.95
N ASN A 216 -16.00 8.80 50.15
CA ASN A 216 -15.93 7.35 50.45
C ASN A 216 -15.04 6.54 49.48
N GLY A 217 -13.93 7.14 49.01
CA GLY A 217 -13.00 6.53 48.06
C GLY A 217 -13.47 6.53 46.59
N GLN A 218 -14.64 7.10 46.27
CA GLN A 218 -15.15 7.24 44.90
C GLN A 218 -15.01 8.68 44.40
N LEU A 219 -14.67 8.82 43.12
CA LEU A 219 -14.63 10.07 42.39
C LEU A 219 -16.01 10.76 42.34
N SER A 220 -16.06 12.06 42.65
CA SER A 220 -17.26 12.91 42.50
C SER A 220 -17.04 14.17 41.65
N GLY A 221 -15.78 14.56 41.44
CA GLY A 221 -15.43 15.69 40.59
C GLY A 221 -13.92 15.91 40.48
N ILE A 222 -13.56 17.02 39.85
CA ILE A 222 -12.19 17.54 39.80
C ILE A 222 -12.18 19.04 40.07
N VAL A 223 -11.04 19.56 40.52
CA VAL A 223 -10.72 20.99 40.51
C VAL A 223 -9.67 21.23 39.42
N THR A 224 -9.92 22.19 38.54
CA THR A 224 -8.96 22.57 37.50
C THR A 224 -7.89 23.55 38.01
N THR A 225 -6.81 23.71 37.25
CA THR A 225 -5.78 24.74 37.49
C THR A 225 -6.28 26.19 37.47
N THR A 226 -7.53 26.45 37.05
CA THR A 226 -8.21 27.75 37.14
C THR A 226 -9.14 27.87 38.35
N GLY A 227 -9.15 26.87 39.25
CA GLY A 227 -10.05 26.81 40.41
C GLY A 227 -11.48 26.39 40.09
N ALA A 228 -11.81 26.07 38.83
CA ALA A 228 -13.16 25.66 38.47
C ALA A 228 -13.40 24.18 38.84
N HIS A 229 -14.48 23.92 39.59
CA HIS A 229 -14.91 22.57 39.94
C HIS A 229 -15.78 21.97 38.83
N ILE A 230 -15.49 20.74 38.41
CA ILE A 230 -16.22 20.01 37.36
C ILE A 230 -16.68 18.65 37.92
N PRO A 231 -17.99 18.47 38.21
CA PRO A 231 -18.50 17.22 38.80
C PRO A 231 -18.52 16.10 37.77
N CYS A 232 -17.95 14.94 38.08
CA CYS A 232 -17.88 13.78 37.19
C CYS A 232 -17.76 12.47 37.99
N GLU A 233 -18.19 11.35 37.40
CA GLU A 233 -18.03 10.01 38.01
C GLU A 233 -16.90 9.20 37.35
N ALA A 234 -16.19 9.76 36.37
CA ALA A 234 -15.06 9.13 35.69
C ALA A 234 -14.01 10.15 35.21
N VAL A 235 -12.73 9.84 35.37
CA VAL A 235 -11.59 10.59 34.81
C VAL A 235 -10.74 9.63 33.96
N LEU A 236 -10.59 9.92 32.67
CA LEU A 236 -9.75 9.15 31.75
C LEU A 236 -8.48 9.94 31.38
N LEU A 237 -7.33 9.34 31.70
CA LEU A 237 -6.01 9.90 31.42
C LEU A 237 -5.49 9.39 30.05
N GLY A 238 -5.59 10.24 29.03
CA GLY A 238 -5.12 10.00 27.66
C GLY A 238 -3.89 10.85 27.27
N ILE A 239 -3.08 11.20 28.26
CA ILE A 239 -2.04 12.25 28.16
C ILE A 239 -0.72 11.82 27.50
N GLY A 240 -0.48 10.51 27.30
CA GLY A 240 0.74 10.00 26.67
C GLY A 240 1.08 8.56 27.04
N ILE A 241 2.27 8.14 26.61
CA ILE A 241 2.90 6.87 27.01
C ILE A 241 4.35 7.12 27.44
N GLU A 242 4.87 6.23 28.28
CA GLU A 242 6.22 6.28 28.84
C GLU A 242 6.92 4.92 28.66
N PRO A 243 8.03 4.85 27.92
CA PRO A 243 8.82 3.62 27.76
C PRO A 243 9.26 3.02 29.10
N ILE A 244 9.15 1.70 29.25
CA ILE A 244 9.51 1.00 30.49
C ILE A 244 11.01 0.68 30.46
N ILE A 245 11.83 1.69 30.71
CA ILE A 245 13.29 1.64 30.55
C ILE A 245 14.09 1.44 31.85
N ASP A 246 13.44 1.44 33.01
CA ASP A 246 14.10 1.46 34.33
C ASP A 246 15.17 0.35 34.48
N PHE A 247 14.77 -0.91 34.31
CA PHE A 247 15.69 -2.07 34.40
C PHE A 247 16.67 -2.18 33.22
N VAL A 248 16.29 -1.65 32.05
CA VAL A 248 17.12 -1.65 30.83
C VAL A 248 18.30 -0.69 31.01
N LYS A 249 18.03 0.51 31.57
CA LYS A 249 19.03 1.51 31.91
C LYS A 249 19.95 1.03 33.05
N SER A 250 19.42 0.32 34.05
CA SER A 250 20.23 -0.32 35.10
C SER A 250 21.21 -1.36 34.56
N ALA A 251 20.93 -1.99 33.42
CA ALA A 251 21.82 -2.94 32.75
C ALA A 251 22.89 -2.27 31.86
N GLY A 252 23.05 -0.94 31.91
CA GLY A 252 24.03 -0.20 31.10
C GLY A 252 23.62 0.03 29.63
N ILE A 253 22.38 -0.29 29.27
CA ILE A 253 21.86 -0.05 27.92
C ILE A 253 21.45 1.42 27.77
N ALA A 254 21.91 2.04 26.69
CA ALA A 254 21.80 3.47 26.44
C ALA A 254 20.33 3.89 26.23
N CYS A 255 19.83 4.70 27.15
CA CYS A 255 18.46 5.22 27.11
C CYS A 255 18.44 6.76 27.14
N GLY A 256 17.43 7.36 26.52
CA GLY A 256 17.03 8.75 26.69
C GLY A 256 15.62 8.81 27.28
N ARG A 257 14.63 9.18 26.46
CA ARG A 257 13.19 8.96 26.73
C ARG A 257 12.77 7.51 26.46
N GLY A 258 13.47 6.82 25.57
CA GLY A 258 13.33 5.40 25.28
C GLY A 258 14.70 4.74 25.11
N VAL A 259 14.73 3.47 24.72
CA VAL A 259 15.99 2.77 24.39
C VAL A 259 16.55 3.31 23.06
N LYS A 260 17.86 3.56 22.99
CA LYS A 260 18.54 3.99 21.77
C LYS A 260 18.94 2.79 20.92
N VAL A 261 18.71 2.87 19.61
CA VAL A 261 19.07 1.83 18.65
C VAL A 261 19.58 2.39 17.31
N ASP A 262 20.32 1.57 16.55
CA ASP A 262 20.65 1.82 15.14
C ASP A 262 19.43 1.56 14.20
N GLY A 263 19.59 1.76 12.88
CA GLY A 263 18.53 1.47 11.89
C GLY A 263 18.21 -0.03 11.74
N GLY A 264 19.07 -0.90 12.25
CA GLY A 264 18.86 -2.35 12.40
C GLY A 264 18.27 -2.79 13.75
N MET A 265 17.88 -1.84 14.61
CA MET A 265 17.32 -2.05 15.96
C MET A 265 18.29 -2.62 17.01
N ARG A 266 19.61 -2.58 16.77
CA ARG A 266 20.65 -2.98 17.74
C ARG A 266 20.83 -1.92 18.81
N THR A 267 20.98 -2.32 20.06
CA THR A 267 21.38 -1.42 21.16
C THR A 267 22.92 -1.25 21.20
N ASN A 268 23.44 -0.52 22.19
CA ASN A 268 24.88 -0.46 22.47
C ASN A 268 25.44 -1.72 23.16
N ALA A 269 24.57 -2.65 23.58
CA ALA A 269 24.97 -3.92 24.18
C ALA A 269 24.97 -5.03 23.09
N PRO A 270 25.99 -5.91 23.06
CA PRO A 270 26.05 -6.99 22.09
C PRO A 270 24.83 -7.91 22.22
N ASP A 271 24.34 -8.41 21.10
CA ASP A 271 23.22 -9.37 21.01
C ASP A 271 21.87 -8.89 21.58
N ILE A 272 21.75 -7.63 22.01
CA ILE A 272 20.52 -7.03 22.54
C ILE A 272 19.94 -5.99 21.56
N TYR A 273 18.66 -6.18 21.23
CA TYR A 273 17.87 -5.42 20.28
C TYR A 273 16.65 -4.80 20.97
N ALA A 274 16.08 -3.73 20.42
CA ALA A 274 14.85 -3.13 20.96
C ALA A 274 13.89 -2.62 19.87
N ALA A 275 12.58 -2.82 20.06
CA ALA A 275 11.56 -2.47 19.06
C ALA A 275 10.21 -2.05 19.68
N GLY A 276 9.38 -1.37 18.88
CA GLY A 276 8.06 -0.89 19.27
C GLY A 276 8.11 0.38 20.12
N ASP A 277 7.01 0.64 20.84
CA ASP A 277 6.80 1.77 21.76
C ASP A 277 7.91 1.96 22.85
N LEU A 278 8.93 1.11 22.92
CA LEU A 278 10.06 1.17 23.86
C LEU A 278 11.20 2.10 23.38
N ILE A 279 11.43 2.20 22.08
CA ILE A 279 12.61 2.88 21.55
C ILE A 279 12.40 4.39 21.41
N GLU A 280 13.49 5.15 21.50
CA GLU A 280 13.53 6.52 20.99
C GLU A 280 14.17 6.57 19.61
N THR A 281 13.55 7.36 18.73
CA THR A 281 13.90 7.50 17.32
C THR A 281 14.31 8.94 17.05
N ALA A 282 15.49 9.17 16.46
CA ALA A 282 15.89 10.51 16.04
C ALA A 282 15.26 10.87 14.68
N ASP A 283 14.52 11.97 14.64
CA ASP A 283 14.07 12.62 13.40
C ASP A 283 15.31 13.16 12.65
N PRO A 284 15.67 12.64 11.46
CA PRO A 284 16.92 12.98 10.78
C PRO A 284 16.91 14.40 10.16
N LEU A 285 15.74 15.03 10.04
CA LEU A 285 15.61 16.39 9.49
C LEU A 285 15.61 17.45 10.59
N THR A 286 15.06 17.14 11.77
CA THR A 286 14.95 18.11 12.89
C THR A 286 15.86 17.80 14.08
N GLY A 287 16.57 16.67 14.07
CA GLY A 287 17.42 16.20 15.17
C GLY A 287 16.67 15.77 16.43
N ARG A 288 15.33 15.76 16.42
CA ARG A 288 14.51 15.54 17.61
C ARG A 288 14.31 14.05 17.88
N SER A 289 14.74 13.59 19.06
CA SER A 289 14.34 12.27 19.59
C SER A 289 12.85 12.25 19.93
N ARG A 290 12.13 11.22 19.46
CA ARG A 290 10.71 10.97 19.74
C ARG A 290 10.49 9.52 20.17
N VAL A 291 9.41 9.23 20.87
CA VAL A 291 8.93 7.86 21.14
C VAL A 291 7.71 7.63 20.26
N ILE A 292 7.78 6.66 19.35
CA ILE A 292 6.74 6.45 18.33
C ILE A 292 5.76 5.37 18.80
N GLY A 293 4.78 5.80 19.60
CA GLY A 293 3.67 4.96 20.10
C GLY A 293 2.66 4.57 19.02
N GLN A 294 3.09 3.85 17.98
CA GLN A 294 2.28 3.55 16.79
C GLN A 294 2.46 2.11 16.30
N TRP A 295 1.34 1.50 15.92
CA TRP A 295 1.25 0.09 15.51
C TRP A 295 2.07 -0.24 14.25
N TYR A 296 2.04 0.62 13.22
CA TYR A 296 2.70 0.34 11.94
C TYR A 296 4.23 0.54 11.96
N PRO A 297 4.78 1.59 12.61
CA PRO A 297 6.19 1.65 12.97
C PRO A 297 6.63 0.45 13.83
N SER A 298 5.86 0.05 14.84
CA SER A 298 6.19 -1.13 15.68
C SER A 298 6.36 -2.43 14.88
N ILE A 299 5.54 -2.65 13.85
CA ILE A 299 5.69 -3.81 12.93
C ILE A 299 7.02 -3.71 12.18
N GLN A 300 7.31 -2.57 11.54
CA GLN A 300 8.52 -2.39 10.74
C GLN A 300 9.80 -2.48 11.59
N GLN A 301 9.80 -1.93 12.80
CA GLN A 301 10.88 -2.07 13.79
C GLN A 301 11.11 -3.55 14.11
N ALA A 302 10.06 -4.31 14.40
CA ALA A 302 10.20 -5.73 14.68
C ALA A 302 10.70 -6.56 13.49
N ARG A 303 10.41 -6.15 12.24
CA ARG A 303 11.03 -6.76 11.04
C ARG A 303 12.54 -6.49 11.01
N ALA A 304 12.94 -5.23 11.19
CA ALA A 304 14.36 -4.85 11.23
C ALA A 304 15.11 -5.59 12.36
N ALA A 305 14.54 -5.64 13.57
CA ALA A 305 15.11 -6.37 14.70
C ALA A 305 15.26 -7.87 14.40
N ALA A 306 14.21 -8.54 13.93
CA ALA A 306 14.25 -9.98 13.65
C ALA A 306 15.26 -10.34 12.55
N TYR A 307 15.31 -9.58 11.45
CA TYR A 307 16.32 -9.80 10.41
C TYR A 307 17.74 -9.49 10.91
N SER A 308 17.94 -8.49 11.79
CA SER A 308 19.25 -8.23 12.40
C SER A 308 19.66 -9.25 13.47
N MET A 309 18.71 -9.90 14.15
CA MET A 309 18.98 -10.97 15.12
C MET A 309 19.42 -12.27 14.42
N LEU A 310 18.94 -12.47 13.18
CA LEU A 310 19.32 -13.54 12.26
C LEU A 310 20.52 -13.18 11.36
N ASP A 311 21.05 -11.95 11.47
CA ASP A 311 22.14 -11.41 10.65
C ASP A 311 21.86 -11.44 9.11
N ILE A 312 20.59 -11.19 8.70
CA ILE A 312 20.08 -11.16 7.30
C ILE A 312 19.33 -9.86 6.92
N LEU A 313 19.54 -8.74 7.63
CA LEU A 313 18.89 -7.45 7.31
C LEU A 313 19.52 -6.82 6.06
N ASP A 314 18.69 -6.43 5.07
CA ASP A 314 19.15 -5.64 3.93
C ASP A 314 19.55 -4.22 4.37
N ALA A 315 20.85 -3.98 4.49
CA ALA A 315 21.42 -2.70 4.88
C ALA A 315 21.08 -1.54 3.91
N ALA A 316 20.66 -1.81 2.67
CA ALA A 316 20.17 -0.77 1.77
C ALA A 316 18.73 -0.32 2.13
N HIS A 317 17.98 -1.13 2.87
CA HIS A 317 16.55 -0.96 3.18
C HIS A 317 16.22 -1.16 4.67
N GLU A 318 17.14 -0.72 5.55
CA GLU A 318 16.93 -0.60 7.00
C GLU A 318 15.80 0.37 7.39
N PHE A 319 15.43 0.39 8.67
CA PHE A 319 14.29 1.16 9.20
C PHE A 319 14.60 2.66 9.32
N ARG A 320 14.03 3.48 8.41
CA ARG A 320 14.29 4.93 8.36
C ARG A 320 13.37 5.76 9.26
N PHE A 321 13.94 6.32 10.34
CA PHE A 321 13.26 7.11 11.36
C PHE A 321 12.49 8.38 10.90
N GLY A 322 12.71 8.87 9.68
CA GLY A 322 12.05 10.09 9.16
C GLY A 322 10.73 9.87 8.40
N ASN A 323 10.51 8.71 7.75
CA ASN A 323 9.57 8.61 6.63
C ASN A 323 8.27 7.85 6.95
N PHE A 324 7.79 7.87 8.19
CA PHE A 324 6.65 7.04 8.58
C PHE A 324 5.32 7.53 8.04
N TYR A 325 4.60 6.61 7.38
CA TYR A 325 3.18 6.76 7.14
C TYR A 325 2.41 6.38 8.41
N ASN A 326 1.57 7.29 8.87
CA ASN A 326 0.65 7.10 9.98
C ASN A 326 -0.78 7.42 9.51
N ALA A 327 -1.78 6.70 10.00
CA ALA A 327 -3.18 6.95 9.68
C ALA A 327 -4.12 6.45 10.78
N SER A 328 -5.18 7.22 11.06
CA SER A 328 -6.25 6.85 11.99
C SER A 328 -7.56 7.59 11.65
N MET A 329 -8.50 7.59 12.58
CA MET A 329 -9.62 8.54 12.63
C MET A 329 -9.35 9.56 13.74
N LEU A 330 -9.68 10.83 13.52
CA LEU A 330 -9.67 11.88 14.53
C LEU A 330 -11.07 12.51 14.60
N TYR A 331 -11.86 12.12 15.62
CA TYR A 331 -13.26 12.51 15.78
C TYR A 331 -14.10 12.36 14.49
N GLY A 332 -14.14 11.14 13.96
CA GLY A 332 -14.86 10.83 12.71
C GLY A 332 -14.28 11.44 11.42
N LEU A 333 -13.14 12.14 11.45
CA LEU A 333 -12.40 12.58 10.25
C LEU A 333 -11.31 11.56 9.89
N GLU A 334 -11.19 11.17 8.61
CA GLU A 334 -10.06 10.33 8.18
C GLU A 334 -8.76 11.14 8.31
N PHE A 335 -7.77 10.61 9.03
CA PHE A 335 -6.45 11.25 9.20
C PHE A 335 -5.35 10.39 8.59
N ALA A 336 -4.36 11.05 7.98
CA ALA A 336 -3.04 10.47 7.75
C ALA A 336 -1.93 11.54 7.69
N SER A 337 -0.71 11.14 7.99
CA SER A 337 0.49 11.98 7.86
C SER A 337 1.68 11.16 7.37
N VAL A 338 2.64 11.84 6.74
CA VAL A 338 3.95 11.30 6.37
C VAL A 338 5.02 12.29 6.82
N GLY A 339 6.07 11.82 7.48
CA GLY A 339 7.24 12.62 7.83
C GLY A 339 6.88 13.92 8.56
N LEU A 340 7.39 15.05 8.07
CA LEU A 340 7.19 16.36 8.69
C LEU A 340 5.84 16.99 8.32
N SER A 341 4.94 17.11 9.30
CA SER A 341 3.61 17.71 9.14
C SER A 341 3.46 19.12 9.72
N THR A 342 4.50 19.64 10.39
CA THR A 342 4.53 21.01 10.94
C THR A 342 5.89 21.66 10.63
N LEU A 343 5.89 22.94 10.23
CA LEU A 343 7.12 23.64 9.89
C LEU A 343 8.10 23.74 11.08
N PRO A 344 9.43 23.64 10.87
CA PRO A 344 10.43 23.91 11.89
C PRO A 344 10.45 25.40 12.28
N LYS A 345 10.97 25.71 13.48
CA LYS A 345 10.95 27.09 14.04
C LYS A 345 11.82 28.09 13.28
N ASP A 346 12.85 27.60 12.59
CA ASP A 346 13.81 28.38 11.81
C ASP A 346 13.35 28.58 10.35
N GLY A 347 12.55 27.66 9.80
CA GLY A 347 11.79 27.81 8.55
C GLY A 347 12.58 27.95 7.25
N LYS A 348 13.90 28.19 7.30
CA LYS A 348 14.76 28.40 6.12
C LYS A 348 14.77 27.18 5.20
N GLY A 349 14.56 27.41 3.90
CA GLY A 349 14.47 26.36 2.87
C GLY A 349 13.13 25.63 2.81
N TYR A 350 12.23 25.81 3.78
CA TYR A 350 10.93 25.12 3.78
C TYR A 350 9.84 25.93 3.06
N GLN A 351 9.02 25.23 2.28
CA GLN A 351 7.80 25.76 1.66
C GLN A 351 6.62 24.90 2.11
N GLU A 352 5.59 25.54 2.67
CA GLU A 352 4.31 24.88 2.95
C GLU A 352 3.34 25.17 1.81
N ILE A 353 2.77 24.12 1.22
CA ILE A 353 1.77 24.20 0.16
C ILE A 353 0.49 23.57 0.71
N VAL A 354 -0.56 24.36 0.82
CA VAL A 354 -1.87 23.97 1.40
C VAL A 354 -2.88 23.81 0.25
N ALA A 355 -3.74 22.79 0.34
CA ALA A 355 -4.85 22.61 -0.60
C ALA A 355 -5.99 23.60 -0.31
N ASP A 356 -6.76 23.96 -1.35
CA ASP A 356 -7.95 24.81 -1.19
C ASP A 356 -8.91 24.24 -0.12
N PRO A 357 -9.23 24.98 0.96
CA PRO A 357 -10.05 24.46 2.03
C PRO A 357 -11.45 24.03 1.58
N GLN A 358 -11.83 22.78 1.90
CA GLN A 358 -13.18 22.26 1.67
C GLN A 358 -13.82 21.83 3.00
N PRO A 359 -15.16 21.83 3.13
CA PRO A 359 -15.85 21.45 4.36
C PRO A 359 -15.38 20.09 4.89
N ARG A 360 -14.93 20.07 6.17
CA ARG A 360 -14.39 18.90 6.88
C ARG A 360 -13.10 18.29 6.30
N THR A 361 -12.38 18.95 5.38
CA THR A 361 -11.07 18.46 4.90
C THR A 361 -9.97 19.51 4.99
N TYR A 362 -8.74 19.05 5.22
CA TYR A 362 -7.53 19.87 5.19
C TYR A 362 -6.37 19.01 4.69
N GLN A 363 -5.63 19.48 3.68
CA GLN A 363 -4.42 18.82 3.18
C GLN A 363 -3.30 19.84 2.98
N LYS A 364 -2.07 19.45 3.28
CA LYS A 364 -0.87 20.21 2.92
C LYS A 364 0.34 19.31 2.75
N VAL A 365 1.31 19.76 1.96
CA VAL A 365 2.64 19.18 1.82
C VAL A 365 3.68 20.20 2.26
N ILE A 366 4.72 19.73 2.96
CA ILE A 366 5.90 20.53 3.28
C ILE A 366 7.02 20.09 2.35
N LEU A 367 7.50 21.02 1.54
CA LEU A 367 8.74 20.88 0.77
C LEU A 367 9.90 21.49 1.57
N LYS A 368 11.10 20.97 1.36
CA LYS A 368 12.36 21.61 1.73
C LYS A 368 13.24 21.65 0.48
N ASP A 369 13.64 22.83 0.06
CA ASP A 369 14.49 23.06 -1.12
C ASP A 369 13.94 22.34 -2.38
N GLY A 370 12.60 22.35 -2.55
CA GLY A 370 11.86 21.69 -3.63
C GLY A 370 11.42 20.25 -3.35
N VAL A 371 12.12 19.53 -2.48
CA VAL A 371 11.90 18.10 -2.17
C VAL A 371 10.85 17.94 -1.06
N PRO A 372 9.83 17.07 -1.18
CA PRO A 372 8.84 16.87 -0.14
C PRO A 372 9.45 16.14 1.06
N VAL A 373 9.30 16.73 2.24
CA VAL A 373 9.76 16.19 3.53
C VAL A 373 8.61 15.71 4.43
N GLY A 374 7.37 16.02 4.04
CA GLY A 374 6.20 15.42 4.67
C GLY A 374 4.86 15.97 4.19
N MET A 375 3.79 15.39 4.71
CA MET A 375 2.41 15.71 4.38
C MET A 375 1.50 15.56 5.60
N LEU A 376 0.50 16.42 5.70
CA LEU A 376 -0.64 16.29 6.61
C LEU A 376 -1.94 16.21 5.79
N ALA A 377 -2.82 15.27 6.15
CA ALA A 377 -4.12 15.12 5.53
C ALA A 377 -5.20 14.74 6.56
N LEU A 378 -6.33 15.44 6.49
CA LEU A 378 -7.48 15.29 7.37
C LEU A 378 -8.78 15.40 6.54
N GLY A 379 -9.78 14.57 6.85
CA GLY A 379 -11.03 14.45 6.09
C GLY A 379 -10.93 13.61 4.81
N ASP A 380 -9.87 13.82 4.02
CA ASP A 380 -9.48 12.96 2.89
C ASP A 380 -7.98 12.69 2.93
N ARG A 381 -7.59 11.42 2.81
CA ARG A 381 -6.20 10.92 2.84
C ARG A 381 -5.78 10.15 1.58
N ARG A 382 -6.60 10.13 0.52
CA ARG A 382 -6.36 9.33 -0.71
C ARG A 382 -5.00 9.60 -1.37
N SER A 383 -4.53 10.84 -1.31
CA SER A 383 -3.27 11.34 -1.88
C SER A 383 -2.02 10.96 -1.07
N VAL A 384 -2.14 10.55 0.18
CA VAL A 384 -1.01 10.56 1.13
C VAL A 384 0.06 9.50 0.81
N LEU A 385 -0.31 8.33 0.29
CA LEU A 385 0.66 7.34 -0.18
C LEU A 385 1.42 7.81 -1.43
N THR A 386 0.77 8.61 -2.29
CA THR A 386 1.41 9.25 -3.45
C THR A 386 2.43 10.31 -3.03
N PHE A 387 2.14 11.08 -1.97
CA PHE A 387 3.15 11.98 -1.39
C PHE A 387 4.24 11.20 -0.66
N LYS A 388 3.93 10.09 0.05
CA LYS A 388 4.95 9.21 0.64
C LYS A 388 5.95 8.71 -0.40
N ARG A 389 5.46 8.33 -1.58
CA ARG A 389 6.27 7.90 -2.73
C ARG A 389 7.31 8.96 -3.14
N ALA A 390 6.90 10.23 -3.20
CA ALA A 390 7.80 11.33 -3.50
C ALA A 390 8.80 11.62 -2.34
N VAL A 391 8.36 11.51 -1.08
CA VAL A 391 9.21 11.68 0.13
C VAL A 391 10.25 10.55 0.25
N ASP A 392 9.90 9.31 -0.08
CA ASP A 392 10.79 8.15 0.01
C ASP A 392 11.88 8.13 -1.07
N ALA A 393 11.57 8.72 -2.23
CA ALA A 393 12.48 8.82 -3.37
C ALA A 393 13.18 10.19 -3.49
N GLY A 394 12.84 11.18 -2.65
CA GLY A 394 13.49 12.50 -2.64
C GLY A 394 13.24 13.34 -3.91
N VAL A 395 12.05 13.23 -4.50
CA VAL A 395 11.74 13.84 -5.81
C VAL A 395 11.53 15.35 -5.70
N ASP A 396 12.26 16.16 -6.47
CA ASP A 396 11.97 17.59 -6.59
C ASP A 396 10.57 17.83 -7.17
N LEU A 397 9.71 18.50 -6.40
CA LEU A 397 8.35 18.87 -6.82
C LEU A 397 8.24 20.33 -7.27
N SER A 398 9.33 21.12 -7.28
CA SER A 398 9.34 22.50 -7.76
C SER A 398 8.70 22.70 -9.15
N PRO A 399 8.91 21.82 -10.16
CA PRO A 399 8.29 21.96 -11.48
C PRO A 399 6.76 21.81 -11.49
N VAL A 400 6.16 21.27 -10.42
CA VAL A 400 4.72 21.00 -10.30
C VAL A 400 4.08 21.57 -9.03
N ALA A 401 4.85 22.29 -8.20
CA ALA A 401 4.46 22.78 -6.88
C ALA A 401 3.09 23.48 -6.85
N ALA A 402 2.88 24.45 -7.76
CA ALA A 402 1.64 25.21 -7.90
C ALA A 402 0.42 24.39 -8.39
N ARG A 403 0.61 23.11 -8.77
CA ARG A 403 -0.46 22.22 -9.25
C ARG A 403 -0.68 20.99 -8.36
N LEU A 404 0.08 20.82 -7.27
CA LEU A 404 0.05 19.59 -6.44
C LEU A 404 -1.34 19.20 -5.92
N PHE A 405 -2.23 20.18 -5.69
CA PHE A 405 -3.62 19.98 -5.27
C PHE A 405 -4.66 20.41 -6.33
N ALA A 406 -4.23 20.78 -7.54
CA ALA A 406 -5.15 21.23 -8.59
C ALA A 406 -6.05 20.08 -9.08
N PRO A 407 -7.36 20.29 -9.30
CA PRO A 407 -8.30 19.19 -9.63
C PRO A 407 -7.97 18.41 -10.91
N ASP A 408 -7.33 19.05 -11.89
CA ASP A 408 -6.89 18.47 -13.15
C ASP A 408 -5.58 17.67 -13.02
N PHE A 409 -4.71 18.05 -12.08
CA PHE A 409 -3.41 17.43 -11.88
C PHE A 409 -3.51 16.12 -11.09
N LYS A 410 -2.61 15.18 -11.35
CA LYS A 410 -2.55 13.87 -10.67
C LYS A 410 -1.10 13.51 -10.40
N LEU A 411 -0.61 13.81 -9.19
CA LEU A 411 0.78 13.57 -8.78
C LEU A 411 1.25 12.13 -9.07
N ALA A 412 0.38 11.13 -8.90
CA ALA A 412 0.69 9.74 -9.21
C ALA A 412 1.14 9.55 -10.68
N LYS A 413 0.35 10.04 -11.64
CA LYS A 413 0.66 9.96 -13.08
C LYS A 413 1.92 10.75 -13.45
N TRP A 414 2.19 11.86 -12.73
CA TRP A 414 3.43 12.60 -12.93
C TRP A 414 4.64 11.81 -12.41
N LEU A 415 4.60 11.27 -11.18
CA LEU A 415 5.64 10.39 -10.63
C LEU A 415 5.85 9.13 -11.49
N ASP A 416 4.79 8.59 -12.11
CA ASP A 416 4.87 7.48 -13.06
C ASP A 416 5.65 7.88 -14.33
N SER A 417 5.44 9.10 -14.86
CA SER A 417 6.23 9.63 -15.99
C SER A 417 7.70 9.95 -15.65
N GLN A 418 8.06 9.95 -14.36
CA GLN A 418 9.43 10.13 -13.86
C GLN A 418 10.05 8.80 -13.36
N GLU A 419 9.42 7.65 -13.68
CA GLU A 419 9.83 6.30 -13.27
C GLU A 419 10.05 6.08 -11.75
N VAL A 420 9.47 6.92 -10.91
CA VAL A 420 9.67 6.90 -9.45
C VAL A 420 9.17 5.56 -8.88
N PRO A 421 9.93 4.84 -8.03
CA PRO A 421 9.47 3.58 -7.43
C PRO A 421 8.21 3.77 -6.57
N PRO A 422 7.46 2.70 -6.22
CA PRO A 422 6.36 2.75 -5.25
C PRO A 422 6.83 3.21 -3.84
N PRO A 423 5.92 3.68 -2.97
CA PRO A 423 6.26 4.11 -1.61
C PRO A 423 6.84 2.96 -0.78
N VAL A 424 7.89 3.24 -0.01
CA VAL A 424 8.57 2.25 0.83
C VAL A 424 7.76 2.08 2.12
N LEU A 425 7.09 0.92 2.25
CA LEU A 425 6.19 0.63 3.35
C LEU A 425 6.66 -0.54 4.24
N GLY A 426 7.69 -1.27 3.83
CA GLY A 426 8.26 -2.40 4.59
C GLY A 426 9.77 -2.28 4.79
N VAL A 427 10.30 -3.18 5.62
CA VAL A 427 11.72 -3.48 5.76
C VAL A 427 11.98 -4.82 5.06
N SER A 428 13.11 -4.93 4.36
CA SER A 428 13.51 -6.10 3.57
C SER A 428 14.57 -6.94 4.27
N ARG A 429 14.63 -8.23 3.93
CA ARG A 429 15.80 -9.08 4.20
C ARG A 429 16.74 -9.12 2.99
N GLU A 430 17.99 -9.50 3.19
CA GLU A 430 18.94 -9.71 2.10
C GLU A 430 18.41 -10.71 1.05
N GLY A 431 18.79 -10.50 -0.21
CA GLY A 431 18.33 -11.28 -1.35
C GLY A 431 16.86 -11.07 -1.76
N ALA A 432 16.09 -10.24 -1.06
CA ALA A 432 14.77 -9.81 -1.53
C ALA A 432 14.88 -8.97 -2.83
N VAL A 433 13.84 -9.00 -3.67
CA VAL A 433 13.82 -8.23 -4.93
C VAL A 433 13.82 -6.73 -4.62
N ALA A 434 14.98 -6.09 -4.78
CA ALA A 434 15.19 -4.70 -4.38
C ALA A 434 14.22 -3.73 -5.07
N ILE A 435 13.58 -2.87 -4.27
CA ILE A 435 12.96 -1.64 -4.77
C ILE A 435 14.13 -0.76 -5.24
N LYS A 436 14.24 -0.50 -6.55
CA LYS A 436 15.33 0.31 -7.10
C LYS A 436 15.32 1.71 -6.48
N LYS A 437 16.34 2.03 -5.67
CA LYS A 437 16.73 3.42 -5.40
C LYS A 437 17.06 4.09 -6.73
N ALA A 438 16.43 5.22 -7.01
CA ALA A 438 16.85 6.09 -8.11
C ALA A 438 18.10 6.87 -7.66
N THR A 439 19.28 6.49 -8.17
CA THR A 439 20.53 7.23 -7.91
C THR A 439 20.58 8.45 -8.81
N TYR A 440 20.26 9.64 -8.26
CA TYR A 440 20.39 10.89 -9.00
C TYR A 440 21.73 11.56 -8.66
N THR A 441 22.73 11.38 -9.53
CA THR A 441 23.87 12.30 -9.63
C THR A 441 23.52 13.47 -10.52
N GLU A 442 24.06 14.65 -10.22
CA GLU A 442 23.88 15.85 -11.03
C GLU A 442 24.28 15.59 -12.49
N ARG A 443 23.31 15.68 -13.41
CA ARG A 443 23.57 15.59 -14.85
C ARG A 443 23.30 16.92 -15.54
N THR A 444 24.39 17.67 -15.70
CA THR A 444 24.52 18.75 -16.67
C THR A 444 24.03 18.30 -18.05
N ARG A 445 23.33 19.20 -18.77
CA ARG A 445 22.65 18.87 -20.04
C ARG A 445 23.59 18.40 -21.15
N THR A 446 23.53 17.12 -21.51
CA THR A 446 23.72 16.64 -22.89
C THR A 446 22.71 15.55 -23.22
N SER A 447 21.95 15.74 -24.30
CA SER A 447 20.94 14.78 -24.77
C SER A 447 21.52 13.92 -25.90
N PRO A 448 21.37 12.58 -25.87
CA PRO A 448 21.44 11.77 -27.08
C PRO A 448 20.28 12.13 -28.03
N PRO A 449 20.42 11.95 -29.35
CA PRO A 449 19.28 12.07 -30.26
C PRO A 449 18.26 10.93 -30.03
N PRO A 450 16.95 11.18 -30.19
CA PRO A 450 15.95 10.12 -30.12
C PRO A 450 16.04 9.19 -31.34
N ASP A 451 15.93 7.88 -31.12
CA ASP A 451 15.70 6.92 -32.20
C ASP A 451 14.38 7.20 -32.92
N LYS A 452 14.33 6.85 -34.21
CA LYS A 452 13.21 7.20 -35.09
C LYS A 452 11.89 6.58 -34.60
N PRO A 453 10.82 7.38 -34.39
CA PRO A 453 9.52 6.83 -34.02
C PRO A 453 8.96 5.97 -35.17
N GLN A 454 8.47 4.77 -34.84
CA GLN A 454 7.63 3.99 -35.74
C GLN A 454 6.25 4.67 -35.83
N GLY A 455 5.72 4.83 -37.04
CA GLY A 455 4.64 5.77 -37.34
C GLY A 455 3.33 5.50 -36.59
N LEU A 456 2.74 6.56 -36.03
CA LEU A 456 1.46 6.49 -35.32
C LEU A 456 0.30 6.14 -36.25
N VAL A 457 -0.63 5.32 -35.75
CA VAL A 457 -1.93 5.06 -36.36
C VAL A 457 -3.00 5.57 -35.40
N GLU A 458 -3.74 6.60 -35.82
CA GLU A 458 -4.90 7.11 -35.10
C GLU A 458 -6.17 6.37 -35.51
N ALA A 459 -7.10 6.19 -34.58
CA ALA A 459 -8.44 5.72 -34.88
C ALA A 459 -9.49 6.78 -34.57
N ILE A 460 -10.56 6.81 -35.37
CA ILE A 460 -11.54 7.89 -35.38
C ILE A 460 -12.93 7.36 -35.76
N LEU A 461 -13.97 7.89 -35.11
CA LEU A 461 -15.37 7.70 -35.51
C LEU A 461 -15.81 8.86 -36.40
N VAL A 462 -16.25 8.55 -37.62
CA VAL A 462 -16.70 9.51 -38.63
C VAL A 462 -18.22 9.44 -38.78
N PRO A 463 -19.00 10.52 -38.59
CA PRO A 463 -20.46 10.48 -38.69
C PRO A 463 -20.97 10.15 -40.10
N VAL A 464 -21.75 9.06 -40.24
CA VAL A 464 -22.35 8.59 -41.50
C VAL A 464 -23.88 8.66 -41.51
N SER A 465 -24.49 9.25 -40.48
CA SER A 465 -25.94 9.42 -40.34
C SER A 465 -26.56 10.36 -41.40
N PRO A 466 -27.88 10.25 -41.69
CA PRO A 466 -28.57 11.14 -42.65
C PRO A 466 -28.44 12.63 -42.34
N ALA A 467 -28.57 13.47 -43.37
CA ALA A 467 -28.14 14.88 -43.37
C ALA A 467 -28.62 15.73 -42.17
N LYS A 468 -29.88 15.56 -41.73
CA LYS A 468 -30.45 16.32 -40.59
C LYS A 468 -29.78 16.00 -39.24
N VAL A 469 -29.20 14.81 -39.07
CA VAL A 469 -28.46 14.42 -37.85
C VAL A 469 -26.98 14.77 -37.98
N LYS A 470 -26.42 14.69 -39.20
CA LYS A 470 -24.99 14.90 -39.48
C LYS A 470 -24.48 16.29 -39.10
N ALA A 471 -25.32 17.32 -39.16
CA ALA A 471 -24.96 18.72 -38.85
C ALA A 471 -24.57 18.97 -37.37
N LEU A 472 -24.84 18.04 -36.45
CA LEU A 472 -24.57 18.17 -35.01
C LEU A 472 -23.44 17.24 -34.51
N LEU A 473 -22.74 16.55 -35.41
CA LEU A 473 -21.74 15.53 -35.06
C LEU A 473 -20.37 15.88 -35.65
N LYS A 474 -19.31 15.65 -34.86
CA LYS A 474 -17.90 15.84 -35.28
C LYS A 474 -17.20 14.50 -35.43
N GLU A 475 -16.12 14.45 -36.21
CA GLU A 475 -15.20 13.31 -36.14
C GLU A 475 -14.64 13.20 -34.72
N THR A 476 -14.60 11.99 -34.16
CA THR A 476 -14.23 11.76 -32.76
C THR A 476 -13.04 10.83 -32.67
N TYR A 477 -11.90 11.35 -32.23
CA TYR A 477 -10.66 10.60 -32.03
C TYR A 477 -10.79 9.61 -30.86
N LEU A 478 -10.26 8.40 -31.04
CA LEU A 478 -10.35 7.33 -30.05
C LEU A 478 -9.01 7.16 -29.33
N SER A 479 -9.00 7.43 -28.02
CA SER A 479 -7.77 7.34 -27.21
C SER A 479 -7.26 5.91 -27.10
N GLN A 480 -5.93 5.75 -27.15
CA GLN A 480 -5.24 4.50 -26.85
C GLN A 480 -4.96 4.29 -25.36
N THR A 481 -5.22 5.31 -24.53
CA THR A 481 -4.84 5.36 -23.10
C THR A 481 -5.99 5.74 -22.16
N SER A 482 -7.19 6.00 -22.69
CA SER A 482 -8.38 6.40 -21.93
C SER A 482 -9.63 5.74 -22.51
N VAL A 483 -10.57 5.37 -21.63
CA VAL A 483 -11.91 4.93 -22.05
C VAL A 483 -12.66 6.09 -22.71
N VAL A 484 -13.11 5.89 -23.95
CA VAL A 484 -13.95 6.84 -24.67
C VAL A 484 -15.41 6.51 -24.37
N THR A 485 -16.08 7.37 -23.59
CA THR A 485 -17.48 7.18 -23.20
C THR A 485 -18.44 7.87 -24.18
N ILE A 486 -19.51 7.18 -24.57
CA ILE A 486 -20.54 7.67 -25.49
C ILE A 486 -21.86 7.79 -24.73
N GLY A 487 -22.57 8.92 -24.87
CA GLY A 487 -23.87 9.12 -24.22
C GLY A 487 -24.46 10.51 -24.43
N ARG A 488 -25.66 10.76 -23.88
CA ARG A 488 -26.33 12.08 -23.94
C ARG A 488 -26.18 12.94 -22.67
N ALA A 489 -25.34 12.53 -21.73
CA ALA A 489 -24.99 13.31 -20.55
C ALA A 489 -23.78 14.22 -20.84
N GLU A 490 -23.68 15.34 -20.15
CA GLU A 490 -22.47 16.16 -20.16
C GLU A 490 -21.29 15.39 -19.55
N GLY A 491 -20.07 15.72 -20.00
CA GLY A 491 -18.84 15.02 -19.58
C GLY A 491 -18.60 13.67 -20.25
N MET A 492 -19.45 13.22 -21.19
CA MET A 492 -19.14 12.05 -22.04
C MET A 492 -18.14 12.43 -23.14
N SER A 493 -17.14 11.56 -23.37
CA SER A 493 -16.08 11.75 -24.37
C SER A 493 -16.64 11.99 -25.78
N LEU A 494 -17.77 11.35 -26.09
CA LEU A 494 -18.65 11.63 -27.22
C LEU A 494 -20.05 11.91 -26.70
N THR A 495 -20.34 13.19 -26.46
CA THR A 495 -21.67 13.66 -26.07
C THR A 495 -22.57 13.79 -27.30
N VAL A 496 -23.64 13.01 -27.38
CA VAL A 496 -24.59 13.00 -28.51
C VAL A 496 -25.98 13.41 -28.05
N GLY A 497 -26.41 14.60 -28.43
CA GLY A 497 -27.69 15.21 -28.06
C GLY A 497 -28.93 14.65 -28.76
N HIS A 498 -29.00 13.33 -29.00
CA HIS A 498 -30.13 12.68 -29.68
C HIS A 498 -30.98 11.86 -28.71
N SER A 499 -32.31 11.87 -28.89
CA SER A 499 -33.26 11.18 -28.01
C SER A 499 -33.10 9.66 -27.99
N SER A 500 -32.53 9.08 -29.04
CA SER A 500 -32.20 7.65 -29.13
C SER A 500 -31.03 7.21 -28.22
N ILE A 501 -30.35 8.14 -27.56
CA ILE A 501 -29.10 7.89 -26.85
C ILE A 501 -29.33 7.86 -25.32
N SER A 502 -28.92 6.79 -24.63
CA SER A 502 -28.90 6.75 -23.16
C SER A 502 -27.91 7.77 -22.57
N ARG A 503 -28.14 8.21 -21.32
CA ARG A 503 -27.25 9.18 -20.63
C ARG A 503 -25.78 8.73 -20.63
N ARG A 504 -25.55 7.45 -20.34
CA ARG A 504 -24.38 6.66 -20.72
C ARG A 504 -24.90 5.57 -21.66
N HIS A 505 -24.29 5.37 -22.82
CA HIS A 505 -24.78 4.48 -23.87
C HIS A 505 -23.79 3.35 -24.15
N ALA A 506 -22.53 3.70 -24.35
CA ALA A 506 -21.48 2.75 -24.70
C ALA A 506 -20.11 3.26 -24.23
N GLU A 507 -19.11 2.39 -24.27
CA GLU A 507 -17.71 2.74 -24.09
C GLU A 507 -16.82 2.05 -25.13
N ILE A 508 -15.80 2.77 -25.62
CA ILE A 508 -14.75 2.23 -26.48
C ILE A 508 -13.42 2.30 -25.72
N VAL A 509 -12.71 1.18 -25.69
CA VAL A 509 -11.42 0.99 -24.99
C VAL A 509 -10.39 0.50 -26.00
N TYR A 510 -9.12 0.85 -25.81
CA TYR A 510 -8.02 0.27 -26.58
C TYR A 510 -7.31 -0.81 -25.76
N ALA A 511 -7.22 -2.03 -26.29
CA ALA A 511 -6.60 -3.17 -25.64
C ALA A 511 -5.91 -4.07 -26.69
N ASN A 512 -4.73 -4.58 -26.36
CA ASN A 512 -3.97 -5.53 -27.20
C ASN A 512 -3.82 -5.09 -28.67
N GLY A 513 -3.59 -3.78 -28.90
CA GLY A 513 -3.42 -3.18 -30.23
C GLY A 513 -4.72 -3.02 -31.03
N ARG A 514 -5.89 -3.10 -30.40
CA ARG A 514 -7.21 -3.02 -31.05
C ARG A 514 -8.19 -2.17 -30.24
N TYR A 515 -9.15 -1.57 -30.93
CA TYR A 515 -10.27 -0.89 -30.26
C TYR A 515 -11.42 -1.88 -30.03
N ALA A 516 -12.00 -1.80 -28.84
CA ALA A 516 -13.03 -2.70 -28.34
C ALA A 516 -14.22 -1.87 -27.84
N LEU A 517 -15.42 -2.21 -28.30
CA LEU A 517 -16.68 -1.51 -28.04
C LEU A 517 -17.58 -2.35 -27.14
N ARG A 518 -18.22 -1.71 -26.15
CA ARG A 518 -19.21 -2.30 -25.25
C ARG A 518 -20.46 -1.42 -25.15
N ASP A 519 -21.64 -2.04 -25.18
CA ASP A 519 -22.90 -1.39 -24.80
C ASP A 519 -23.05 -1.34 -23.26
N LEU A 520 -23.37 -0.17 -22.72
CA LEU A 520 -23.55 0.06 -21.27
C LEU A 520 -25.03 -0.08 -20.84
N GLN A 521 -25.67 -1.15 -21.28
CA GLN A 521 -27.10 -1.44 -21.08
C GLN A 521 -27.99 -0.28 -21.57
N SER A 522 -27.74 0.17 -22.80
CA SER A 522 -28.44 1.30 -23.41
C SER A 522 -29.89 0.94 -23.78
N LYS A 523 -30.79 1.93 -23.72
CA LYS A 523 -32.24 1.69 -23.91
C LYS A 523 -32.58 1.16 -25.30
N ASN A 524 -31.84 1.63 -26.32
CA ASN A 524 -32.11 1.32 -27.72
C ASN A 524 -31.08 0.38 -28.34
N GLY A 525 -29.96 0.11 -27.65
CA GLY A 525 -28.90 -0.80 -28.08
C GLY A 525 -27.82 -0.14 -28.95
N THR A 526 -26.61 -0.67 -28.82
CA THR A 526 -25.50 -0.48 -29.75
C THR A 526 -25.47 -1.61 -30.79
N SER A 527 -24.97 -1.34 -31.98
CA SER A 527 -24.79 -2.30 -33.07
C SER A 527 -23.51 -2.03 -33.86
N VAL A 528 -22.96 -3.07 -34.50
CA VAL A 528 -21.79 -3.00 -35.38
C VAL A 528 -22.12 -3.77 -36.66
N ASN A 529 -21.98 -3.13 -37.83
CA ASN A 529 -22.36 -3.67 -39.13
C ASN A 529 -23.78 -4.27 -39.13
N ASP A 530 -24.73 -3.49 -38.61
CA ASP A 530 -26.14 -3.82 -38.37
C ASP A 530 -26.43 -5.02 -37.44
N GLN A 531 -25.42 -5.70 -36.90
CA GLN A 531 -25.58 -6.69 -35.84
C GLN A 531 -25.67 -5.99 -34.47
N ARG A 532 -26.78 -6.18 -33.76
CA ARG A 532 -26.99 -5.63 -32.41
C ARG A 532 -26.12 -6.35 -31.39
N LEU A 533 -25.53 -5.60 -30.46
CA LEU A 533 -24.76 -6.16 -29.36
C LEU A 533 -25.69 -6.61 -28.24
N ASP A 534 -25.43 -7.81 -27.70
CA ASP A 534 -25.98 -8.23 -26.41
C ASP A 534 -25.39 -7.38 -25.28
N ALA A 535 -26.18 -7.19 -24.21
CA ALA A 535 -25.77 -6.36 -23.07
C ALA A 535 -24.43 -6.82 -22.49
N ASP A 536 -23.56 -5.85 -22.20
CA ASP A 536 -22.20 -6.05 -21.67
C ASP A 536 -21.23 -6.87 -22.53
N THR A 537 -21.62 -7.27 -23.75
CA THR A 537 -20.72 -7.93 -24.72
C THR A 537 -19.74 -6.94 -25.33
N ILE A 538 -18.49 -7.39 -25.53
CA ILE A 538 -17.39 -6.60 -26.09
C ILE A 538 -17.10 -7.07 -27.53
N VAL A 539 -17.10 -6.14 -28.50
CA VAL A 539 -16.77 -6.40 -29.91
C VAL A 539 -15.56 -5.60 -30.36
N LEU A 540 -14.63 -6.24 -31.07
CA LEU A 540 -13.42 -5.61 -31.60
C LEU A 540 -13.69 -4.92 -32.94
N LEU A 541 -13.41 -3.62 -33.01
CA LEU A 541 -13.61 -2.78 -34.19
C LEU A 541 -12.47 -2.95 -35.21
N LYS A 542 -12.84 -3.00 -36.48
CA LYS A 542 -11.97 -3.09 -37.67
C LYS A 542 -12.16 -1.87 -38.54
N GLN A 543 -11.12 -1.49 -39.29
CA GLN A 543 -11.19 -0.39 -40.24
C GLN A 543 -12.33 -0.60 -41.25
N GLY A 544 -13.29 0.32 -41.28
CA GLY A 544 -14.48 0.27 -42.11
C GLY A 544 -15.77 -0.13 -41.39
N ASP A 545 -15.71 -0.63 -40.15
CA ASP A 545 -16.90 -1.03 -39.39
C ASP A 545 -17.86 0.15 -39.16
N THR A 546 -19.15 -0.06 -39.41
CA THR A 546 -20.21 0.91 -39.11
C THR A 546 -20.77 0.64 -37.71
N VAL A 547 -20.50 1.54 -36.78
CA VAL A 547 -20.96 1.50 -35.39
C VAL A 547 -22.18 2.40 -35.22
N LYS A 548 -23.26 1.87 -34.67
CA LYS A 548 -24.54 2.56 -34.52
C LYS A 548 -25.06 2.48 -33.09
N PHE A 549 -25.28 3.65 -32.48
CA PHE A 549 -25.76 3.86 -31.12
C PHE A 549 -27.23 4.33 -31.18
N GLY A 550 -28.19 3.47 -30.86
CA GLY A 550 -29.60 3.72 -31.19
C GLY A 550 -29.76 4.00 -32.68
N ASP A 551 -30.19 5.22 -33.06
CA ASP A 551 -30.35 5.62 -34.46
C ASP A 551 -29.10 6.30 -35.06
N VAL A 552 -28.08 6.64 -34.25
CA VAL A 552 -26.94 7.47 -34.68
C VAL A 552 -25.76 6.59 -35.10
N SER A 553 -25.37 6.70 -36.38
CA SER A 553 -24.37 5.84 -37.03
C SER A 553 -23.06 6.59 -37.37
N PHE A 554 -21.94 5.93 -37.10
CA PHE A 554 -20.56 6.34 -37.36
C PHE A 554 -19.79 5.23 -38.09
N ALA A 555 -18.81 5.57 -38.93
CA ALA A 555 -17.83 4.62 -39.45
C ALA A 555 -16.54 4.71 -38.63
N PHE A 556 -16.01 3.57 -38.18
CA PHE A 556 -14.70 3.47 -37.56
C PHE A 556 -13.60 3.44 -38.63
N GLN A 557 -12.66 4.37 -38.56
CA GLN A 557 -11.52 4.47 -39.48
C GLN A 557 -10.21 4.49 -38.72
N THR A 558 -9.15 3.92 -39.30
CA THR A 558 -7.77 4.07 -38.84
C THR A 558 -6.96 4.82 -39.90
N ARG A 559 -6.33 5.93 -39.51
CA ARG A 559 -5.51 6.79 -40.38
C ARG A 559 -4.05 6.67 -39.95
N LYS A 560 -3.14 6.45 -40.91
CA LYS A 560 -1.70 6.60 -40.66
C LYS A 560 -1.41 8.10 -40.57
N VAL A 561 -0.75 8.54 -39.50
CA VAL A 561 -0.34 9.93 -39.33
C VAL A 561 1.07 10.07 -39.87
N ASP A 562 1.27 10.99 -40.82
CA ASP A 562 2.61 11.42 -41.19
C ASP A 562 3.20 12.24 -40.03
N PRO A 563 4.36 11.88 -39.46
CA PRO A 563 4.91 12.54 -38.28
C PRO A 563 5.11 14.06 -38.43
N SER A 564 5.18 14.56 -39.67
CA SER A 564 5.29 15.99 -39.99
C SER A 564 4.02 16.80 -39.70
N ALA A 565 2.84 16.19 -39.64
CA ALA A 565 1.55 16.90 -39.53
C ALA A 565 1.04 17.08 -38.09
N SER A 566 1.42 16.19 -37.16
CA SER A 566 0.81 16.12 -35.82
C SER A 566 1.09 17.34 -34.91
N MET A 567 2.04 18.21 -35.27
CA MET A 567 2.47 19.33 -34.42
C MET A 567 1.65 20.63 -34.60
N LEU A 568 0.73 20.69 -35.58
CA LEU A 568 -0.01 21.91 -35.94
C LEU A 568 -1.47 21.96 -35.47
N LEU A 569 -2.08 20.83 -35.09
CA LEU A 569 -3.51 20.78 -34.70
C LEU A 569 -3.82 21.12 -33.22
N SER A 570 -2.85 21.65 -32.48
CA SER A 570 -3.06 22.23 -31.13
C SER A 570 -3.01 23.77 -31.09
N LYS A 571 -2.66 24.43 -32.22
CA LYS A 571 -2.44 25.89 -32.27
C LYS A 571 -2.90 26.56 -33.58
N HIS A 572 -4.14 26.35 -34.01
CA HIS A 572 -4.76 27.21 -35.03
C HIS A 572 -6.18 27.62 -34.64
N ASN A 573 -6.25 28.68 -33.85
CA ASN A 573 -7.43 29.53 -33.69
C ASN A 573 -6.98 30.98 -33.43
N LEU A 574 -6.21 31.56 -34.37
CA LEU A 574 -5.99 33.01 -34.59
C LEU A 574 -5.25 33.25 -35.95
N HIS A 575 -5.20 34.49 -36.43
CA HIS A 575 -4.91 34.86 -37.83
C HIS A 575 -3.45 35.27 -38.17
N LEU A 576 -3.06 35.07 -39.45
CA LEU A 576 -2.16 35.88 -40.35
C LEU A 576 -0.78 36.36 -39.82
N LEU A 577 0.36 36.17 -40.52
CA LEU A 577 0.77 36.91 -41.74
C LEU A 577 2.06 36.37 -42.43
N SER A 578 2.11 36.50 -43.77
CA SER A 578 3.26 36.74 -44.71
C SER A 578 4.64 36.02 -44.62
N ASN A 579 4.96 35.33 -45.73
CA ASN A 579 6.21 35.36 -46.55
C ASN A 579 7.60 34.90 -46.00
N GLY A 580 8.29 34.01 -46.76
CA GLY A 580 9.75 33.79 -46.68
C GLY A 580 10.25 32.49 -47.36
N VAL A 581 11.11 32.59 -48.39
CA VAL A 581 11.75 31.47 -49.15
C VAL A 581 13.23 31.34 -48.72
N ILE A 582 13.94 30.19 -48.70
CA ILE A 582 14.74 29.51 -49.78
C ILE A 582 15.34 28.17 -49.23
N ALA A 583 15.75 27.25 -50.13
CA ALA A 583 16.18 25.85 -49.91
C ALA A 583 17.66 25.58 -49.48
N GLY A 584 18.04 24.30 -49.25
CA GLY A 584 19.44 23.84 -49.06
C GLY A 584 19.64 22.29 -48.93
N ASN A 585 20.65 21.71 -49.61
CA ASN A 585 20.84 20.25 -49.86
C ASN A 585 21.82 19.47 -48.92
N VAL A 586 21.65 18.13 -48.82
CA VAL A 586 22.61 16.97 -48.96
C VAL A 586 24.10 17.16 -48.52
N ALA A 587 24.81 16.29 -47.74
CA ALA A 587 25.04 14.83 -47.90
C ALA A 587 25.55 14.06 -46.61
N PRO A 588 25.68 12.70 -46.62
CA PRO A 588 26.21 11.88 -45.51
C PRO A 588 27.62 11.25 -45.73
N ILE A 589 28.26 10.70 -44.67
CA ILE A 589 29.57 9.98 -44.69
C ILE A 589 29.51 8.68 -43.85
N SER A 590 30.38 7.68 -44.15
CA SER A 590 30.35 6.30 -43.60
C SER A 590 31.68 5.79 -43.02
N ALA A 591 31.61 4.89 -42.03
CA ALA A 591 32.62 3.86 -41.67
C ALA A 591 32.03 2.93 -40.58
N LYS A 592 32.48 1.70 -40.29
CA LYS A 592 33.03 0.51 -40.98
C LYS A 592 33.51 -0.43 -39.84
N VAL A 593 33.54 -1.74 -40.05
CA VAL A 593 33.85 -2.77 -39.01
C VAL A 593 34.90 -3.76 -39.52
N SER A 594 35.79 -4.31 -38.67
CA SER A 594 36.46 -5.62 -38.87
C SER A 594 37.15 -6.19 -37.60
N PRO A 595 37.45 -7.51 -37.50
CA PRO A 595 37.84 -8.21 -36.24
C PRO A 595 39.12 -9.11 -36.35
N GLN A 596 39.48 -9.89 -35.30
CA GLN A 596 39.80 -11.36 -35.31
C GLN A 596 40.66 -11.91 -34.11
N ASN A 597 40.36 -13.17 -33.70
CA ASN A 597 41.20 -14.34 -33.29
C ASN A 597 42.38 -14.22 -32.27
N GLY A 598 42.84 -15.26 -31.53
CA GLY A 598 42.37 -16.67 -31.33
C GLY A 598 43.40 -17.61 -30.61
N ASN A 599 43.05 -18.90 -30.41
CA ASN A 599 43.83 -20.10 -29.98
C ASN A 599 44.04 -20.47 -28.48
N ALA A 600 44.19 -21.80 -28.26
CA ALA A 600 44.43 -22.54 -26.99
C ALA A 600 45.25 -23.84 -27.26
N PRO A 601 45.68 -24.61 -26.24
CA PRO A 601 44.92 -25.79 -25.75
C PRO A 601 45.03 -25.96 -24.19
N ALA A 602 44.78 -27.08 -23.47
CA ALA A 602 44.58 -28.50 -23.82
C ALA A 602 43.76 -29.36 -22.80
N LYS A 603 43.70 -30.66 -23.11
CA LYS A 603 43.15 -31.87 -22.44
C LYS A 603 43.92 -32.25 -21.14
N THR A 604 43.42 -33.01 -20.15
CA THR A 604 42.43 -34.13 -20.09
C THR A 604 42.10 -34.42 -18.58
N PHE A 605 41.07 -35.14 -18.10
CA PHE A 605 39.67 -35.41 -18.49
C PHE A 605 39.02 -36.30 -17.37
N LEU A 606 37.81 -36.00 -16.85
CA LEU A 606 37.00 -36.93 -16.02
C LEU A 606 35.51 -36.52 -15.99
N LEU A 607 34.60 -37.51 -15.99
CA LEU A 607 33.14 -37.52 -15.75
C LEU A 607 32.26 -36.31 -16.20
N GLN A 608 31.20 -36.61 -16.95
CA GLN A 608 30.31 -35.60 -17.55
C GLN A 608 29.30 -35.03 -16.54
N ASN A 609 29.39 -33.72 -16.27
CA ASN A 609 28.32 -32.97 -15.62
C ASN A 609 27.23 -32.56 -16.62
N ALA A 610 25.97 -32.54 -16.16
CA ALA A 610 24.86 -31.97 -16.92
C ALA A 610 25.07 -30.45 -17.12
N SER A 611 24.69 -29.93 -18.29
CA SER A 611 24.80 -28.50 -18.58
C SER A 611 23.86 -27.67 -17.69
N PRO A 612 24.33 -26.54 -17.11
CA PRO A 612 23.47 -25.69 -16.30
C PRO A 612 22.39 -25.03 -17.16
N ILE A 613 21.12 -25.28 -16.83
CA ILE A 613 19.98 -24.59 -17.43
C ILE A 613 20.01 -23.13 -16.93
N ALA A 614 19.94 -22.17 -17.86
CA ALA A 614 19.92 -20.76 -17.52
C ALA A 614 18.66 -20.41 -16.68
N PRO A 615 18.80 -19.72 -15.53
CA PRO A 615 17.67 -19.50 -14.62
C PRO A 615 16.63 -18.53 -15.21
N SER A 616 15.36 -18.94 -15.19
CA SER A 616 14.23 -18.08 -15.57
C SER A 616 14.03 -16.97 -14.53
N ALA A 617 14.18 -15.70 -14.95
CA ALA A 617 14.41 -14.54 -14.09
C ALA A 617 13.25 -14.05 -13.16
N LEU A 618 12.27 -14.91 -12.88
CA LEU A 618 11.11 -14.63 -12.03
C LEU A 618 10.79 -15.73 -11.01
N GLY A 619 11.24 -16.97 -11.24
CA GLY A 619 10.71 -18.16 -10.56
C GLY A 619 9.28 -18.49 -11.00
N GLN A 620 9.00 -19.76 -11.27
CA GLN A 620 7.63 -20.25 -11.49
C GLN A 620 7.19 -21.11 -10.29
N PRO A 621 5.88 -21.22 -10.02
CA PRO A 621 5.37 -22.19 -9.05
C PRO A 621 5.79 -23.61 -9.43
N THR A 622 6.43 -24.31 -8.50
CA THR A 622 7.03 -25.63 -8.72
C THR A 622 6.16 -26.70 -8.09
N LEU A 623 5.75 -27.70 -8.87
CA LEU A 623 5.02 -28.87 -8.39
C LEU A 623 5.99 -29.91 -7.82
N ASN A 624 5.81 -30.26 -6.56
CA ASN A 624 6.58 -31.30 -5.86
C ASN A 624 6.03 -32.70 -6.18
N THR A 625 6.83 -33.73 -5.89
CA THR A 625 6.48 -35.15 -6.13
C THR A 625 5.33 -35.67 -5.27
N ASP A 626 5.03 -35.01 -4.15
CA ASP A 626 3.85 -35.28 -3.30
C ASP A 626 2.57 -34.57 -3.79
N GLY A 627 2.67 -33.77 -4.86
CA GLY A 627 1.57 -32.98 -5.41
C GLY A 627 1.37 -31.60 -4.74
N SER A 628 2.20 -31.22 -3.76
CA SER A 628 2.21 -29.87 -3.20
C SER A 628 2.84 -28.88 -4.19
N VAL A 629 2.46 -27.59 -4.13
CA VAL A 629 3.02 -26.55 -5.01
C VAL A 629 3.80 -25.54 -4.19
N PHE A 630 5.11 -25.45 -4.41
CA PHE A 630 5.93 -24.38 -3.88
C PHE A 630 5.80 -23.14 -4.75
N PHE A 631 5.37 -22.02 -4.15
CA PHE A 631 5.34 -20.72 -4.81
C PHE A 631 6.63 -19.96 -4.49
N PRO A 632 7.23 -19.24 -5.45
CA PRO A 632 8.32 -18.31 -5.14
C PRO A 632 7.88 -17.32 -4.04
N GLU A 633 8.85 -16.88 -3.24
CA GLU A 633 8.65 -15.97 -2.11
C GLU A 633 7.81 -16.56 -0.93
N ALA A 634 7.36 -17.82 -1.01
CA ALA A 634 6.77 -18.55 0.13
C ALA A 634 7.83 -19.25 1.00
N SER A 635 7.54 -19.40 2.29
CA SER A 635 8.35 -20.18 3.26
C SER A 635 7.87 -21.62 3.43
N SER A 636 6.78 -22.01 2.78
CA SER A 636 6.23 -23.37 2.79
C SER A 636 5.41 -23.64 1.53
N PRO A 637 5.40 -24.88 0.99
CA PRO A 637 4.58 -25.24 -0.16
C PRO A 637 3.10 -25.34 0.21
N LEU A 638 2.23 -25.07 -0.75
CA LEU A 638 0.79 -25.26 -0.62
C LEU A 638 0.47 -26.77 -0.70
N PRO A 639 -0.16 -27.39 0.33
CA PRO A 639 -0.42 -28.82 0.37
C PRO A 639 -1.23 -29.36 -0.82
N ALA A 640 -0.92 -30.58 -1.25
CA ALA A 640 -1.55 -31.24 -2.40
C ALA A 640 -3.09 -31.31 -2.31
N SER A 641 -3.63 -31.47 -1.09
CA SER A 641 -5.08 -31.46 -0.81
C SER A 641 -5.75 -30.10 -1.13
N ILE A 642 -5.04 -28.99 -0.97
CA ILE A 642 -5.54 -27.65 -1.33
C ILE A 642 -5.33 -27.40 -2.83
N VAL A 643 -4.18 -27.80 -3.39
CA VAL A 643 -3.91 -27.74 -4.84
C VAL A 643 -4.99 -28.47 -5.64
N ALA A 644 -5.49 -29.61 -5.15
CA ALA A 644 -6.57 -30.36 -5.78
C ALA A 644 -7.86 -29.54 -5.99
N THR A 645 -8.19 -28.62 -5.09
CA THR A 645 -9.38 -27.75 -5.19
C THR A 645 -9.31 -26.75 -6.34
N MET A 646 -8.10 -26.45 -6.85
CA MET A 646 -7.87 -25.50 -7.95
C MET A 646 -8.14 -26.11 -9.34
N ARG A 647 -8.46 -27.41 -9.40
CA ARG A 647 -8.76 -28.11 -10.67
C ARG A 647 -10.18 -27.84 -11.17
N GLU A 648 -11.09 -27.41 -10.30
CA GLU A 648 -12.49 -27.16 -10.61
C GLU A 648 -12.77 -25.69 -10.95
N THR A 649 -12.07 -24.76 -10.30
CA THR A 649 -12.20 -23.32 -10.53
C THR A 649 -10.84 -22.61 -10.39
N PRO A 650 -10.59 -21.52 -11.12
CA PRO A 650 -9.33 -20.78 -10.98
C PRO A 650 -9.21 -20.16 -9.59
N ALA A 651 -7.98 -19.97 -9.15
CA ALA A 651 -7.64 -19.42 -7.84
C ALA A 651 -6.65 -18.24 -7.96
N LEU A 652 -6.72 -17.35 -6.98
CA LEU A 652 -5.59 -16.50 -6.61
C LEU A 652 -4.87 -17.13 -5.41
N VAL A 653 -3.55 -17.20 -5.45
CA VAL A 653 -2.71 -17.62 -4.33
C VAL A 653 -1.86 -16.44 -3.88
N ALA A 654 -2.24 -15.79 -2.78
CA ALA A 654 -1.55 -14.64 -2.23
C ALA A 654 -0.47 -15.08 -1.25
N ILE A 655 0.75 -14.55 -1.39
CA ILE A 655 1.85 -14.84 -0.47
C ILE A 655 1.83 -13.79 0.64
N ILE A 656 1.24 -14.16 1.78
CA ILE A 656 1.01 -13.28 2.93
C ILE A 656 1.93 -13.75 4.06
N GLN A 657 2.90 -12.90 4.44
CA GLN A 657 3.91 -13.22 5.47
C GLN A 657 4.66 -14.55 5.20
N GLY A 658 4.94 -14.85 3.93
CA GLY A 658 5.55 -16.09 3.46
C GLY A 658 4.60 -17.29 3.34
N ARG A 659 3.33 -17.17 3.74
CA ARG A 659 2.34 -18.26 3.65
C ARG A 659 1.45 -18.09 2.40
N PRO A 660 1.20 -19.17 1.63
CA PRO A 660 0.25 -19.12 0.52
C PRO A 660 -1.20 -19.21 1.03
N GLU A 661 -1.94 -18.11 0.92
CA GLU A 661 -3.39 -18.05 1.17
C GLU A 661 -4.17 -18.16 -0.16
N VAL A 662 -5.24 -18.97 -0.17
CA VAL A 662 -5.95 -19.37 -1.40
C VAL A 662 -7.35 -18.76 -1.47
N PHE A 663 -7.62 -18.05 -2.58
CA PHE A 663 -8.92 -17.47 -2.89
C PHE A 663 -9.48 -18.09 -4.17
N LEU A 664 -10.41 -19.04 -4.01
CA LEU A 664 -11.10 -19.67 -5.13
C LEU A 664 -12.08 -18.69 -5.79
N LEU A 665 -11.97 -18.50 -7.11
CA LEU A 665 -12.80 -17.59 -7.86
C LEU A 665 -14.16 -18.22 -8.19
N LYS A 666 -15.22 -17.40 -8.17
CA LYS A 666 -16.59 -17.84 -8.49
C LYS A 666 -16.85 -17.62 -9.99
N GLN A 667 -17.25 -18.69 -10.69
CA GLN A 667 -17.50 -18.63 -12.13
C GLN A 667 -18.52 -17.52 -12.48
N GLY A 668 -18.26 -16.80 -13.58
CA GLY A 668 -19.17 -15.79 -14.13
C GLY A 668 -19.38 -14.53 -13.25
N LYS A 669 -18.58 -14.30 -12.20
CA LYS A 669 -18.75 -13.14 -11.32
C LYS A 669 -17.48 -12.29 -11.18
N ASN A 670 -17.67 -10.97 -11.23
CA ASN A 670 -16.62 -10.02 -10.87
C ASN A 670 -16.15 -10.28 -9.43
N THR A 671 -14.84 -10.17 -9.20
CA THR A 671 -14.22 -10.41 -7.90
C THR A 671 -13.32 -9.23 -7.56
N THR A 672 -13.70 -8.41 -6.58
CA THR A 672 -12.86 -7.26 -6.16
C THR A 672 -11.80 -7.68 -5.16
N ILE A 673 -10.64 -7.03 -5.26
CA ILE A 673 -9.46 -7.24 -4.42
C ILE A 673 -9.17 -5.91 -3.72
N GLY A 674 -8.97 -5.93 -2.40
CA GLY A 674 -8.60 -4.73 -1.64
C GLY A 674 -8.50 -4.99 -0.14
N ARG A 675 -8.09 -3.97 0.63
CA ARG A 675 -7.95 -4.10 2.09
C ARG A 675 -9.23 -3.92 2.90
N ASP A 676 -10.34 -3.57 2.24
CA ASP A 676 -11.63 -3.44 2.92
C ASP A 676 -12.29 -4.82 3.09
N LYS A 677 -12.94 -5.04 4.24
CA LYS A 677 -13.48 -6.35 4.63
C LYS A 677 -14.68 -6.80 3.78
N GLU A 678 -15.27 -5.87 3.03
CA GLU A 678 -16.40 -6.11 2.13
C GLU A 678 -15.96 -6.62 0.73
N ASN A 679 -14.65 -6.74 0.46
CA ASN A 679 -14.16 -7.37 -0.77
C ASN A 679 -14.28 -8.90 -0.69
N PRO A 680 -14.60 -9.60 -1.79
CA PRO A 680 -14.47 -11.05 -1.86
C PRO A 680 -13.03 -11.57 -1.67
N VAL A 681 -12.02 -10.76 -2.00
CA VAL A 681 -10.60 -11.03 -1.72
C VAL A 681 -10.05 -9.89 -0.85
N VAL A 682 -9.95 -10.16 0.46
CA VAL A 682 -9.47 -9.19 1.45
C VAL A 682 -7.96 -9.36 1.65
N LEU A 683 -7.19 -8.32 1.33
CA LEU A 683 -5.74 -8.28 1.54
C LEU A 683 -5.39 -7.18 2.54
N ALA A 684 -5.20 -7.55 3.81
CA ALA A 684 -5.13 -6.62 4.95
C ALA A 684 -3.79 -5.85 5.10
N ASP A 685 -3.20 -5.39 4.00
CA ASP A 685 -1.99 -4.55 3.99
C ASP A 685 -2.32 -3.07 3.70
N ILE A 686 -1.57 -2.15 4.31
CA ILE A 686 -1.81 -0.70 4.23
C ILE A 686 -1.41 -0.08 2.88
N SER A 687 -0.54 -0.77 2.12
CA SER A 687 -0.18 -0.46 0.73
C SER A 687 -1.32 -0.70 -0.26
N ILE A 688 -2.43 -1.30 0.18
CA ILE A 688 -3.54 -1.71 -0.68
C ILE A 688 -4.72 -0.75 -0.48
N SER A 689 -5.30 -0.23 -1.56
CA SER A 689 -6.51 0.61 -1.50
C SER A 689 -7.72 -0.19 -1.02
N ARG A 690 -8.75 0.49 -0.47
CA ARG A 690 -9.97 -0.17 0.09
C ARG A 690 -10.59 -1.14 -0.91
N ARG A 691 -10.81 -0.67 -2.13
CA ARG A 691 -10.92 -1.49 -3.35
C ARG A 691 -9.70 -1.09 -4.19
N HIS A 692 -8.93 -2.05 -4.68
CA HIS A 692 -7.65 -1.83 -5.37
C HIS A 692 -7.72 -2.34 -6.80
N ALA A 693 -8.21 -3.57 -6.98
CA ALA A 693 -8.33 -4.21 -8.27
C ALA A 693 -9.67 -4.95 -8.41
N GLU A 694 -10.01 -5.31 -9.63
CA GLU A 694 -11.18 -6.14 -9.95
C GLU A 694 -10.82 -7.19 -11.00
N LEU A 695 -11.17 -8.44 -10.73
CA LEU A 695 -11.22 -9.48 -11.74
C LEU A 695 -12.55 -9.44 -12.48
N LEU A 696 -12.49 -9.54 -13.80
CA LEU A 696 -13.61 -9.53 -14.73
C LEU A 696 -13.59 -10.84 -15.53
N PRO A 697 -14.68 -11.65 -15.55
CA PRO A 697 -14.79 -12.75 -16.50
C PRO A 697 -14.98 -12.20 -17.93
N GLY A 698 -14.24 -12.75 -18.89
CA GLY A 698 -14.35 -12.44 -20.32
C GLY A 698 -14.64 -13.69 -21.17
N PRO A 699 -14.86 -13.53 -22.49
CA PRO A 699 -15.23 -14.63 -23.38
C PRO A 699 -14.13 -15.67 -23.59
N ASP A 700 -12.87 -15.32 -23.32
CA ASP A 700 -11.68 -16.14 -23.57
C ASP A 700 -10.77 -16.31 -22.33
N GLY A 701 -11.14 -15.78 -21.16
CA GLY A 701 -10.31 -15.81 -19.95
C GLY A 701 -10.83 -14.95 -18.80
N ILE A 702 -10.00 -14.77 -17.77
CA ILE A 702 -10.24 -13.81 -16.67
C ILE A 702 -9.29 -12.63 -16.87
N TYR A 703 -9.82 -11.41 -16.73
CA TYR A 703 -9.05 -10.18 -16.82
C TYR A 703 -8.90 -9.56 -15.42
N ILE A 704 -7.80 -8.86 -15.15
CA ILE A 704 -7.63 -7.99 -13.98
C ILE A 704 -7.53 -6.53 -14.41
N ARG A 705 -8.18 -5.62 -13.67
CA ARG A 705 -7.98 -4.18 -13.81
C ARG A 705 -7.65 -3.52 -12.46
N ASP A 706 -6.87 -2.45 -12.51
CA ASP A 706 -6.75 -1.48 -11.42
C ASP A 706 -8.06 -0.67 -11.27
N LEU A 707 -8.37 -0.23 -10.05
CA LEU A 707 -9.57 0.57 -9.71
C LEU A 707 -9.20 2.01 -9.28
N GLU A 708 -8.28 2.64 -10.00
CA GLU A 708 -7.65 3.92 -9.63
C GLU A 708 -6.98 3.85 -8.23
N SER A 709 -6.19 2.80 -8.03
CA SER A 709 -5.55 2.53 -6.75
C SER A 709 -4.40 3.49 -6.45
N SER A 710 -3.99 3.55 -5.19
CA SER A 710 -2.94 4.45 -4.72
C SER A 710 -1.53 4.08 -5.19
N ASN A 711 -1.32 2.82 -5.62
CA ASN A 711 0.00 2.25 -5.92
C ASN A 711 0.07 1.51 -7.28
N GLY A 712 -1.08 1.21 -7.90
CA GLY A 712 -1.18 0.46 -9.16
C GLY A 712 -1.10 -1.05 -8.98
N VAL A 713 -1.71 -1.78 -9.93
CA VAL A 713 -1.51 -3.22 -10.12
C VAL A 713 -0.34 -3.45 -11.08
N LEU A 714 0.53 -4.41 -10.75
CA LEU A 714 1.52 -4.94 -11.69
C LEU A 714 1.23 -6.41 -11.99
N VAL A 715 1.49 -6.86 -13.22
CA VAL A 715 1.48 -8.27 -13.61
C VAL A 715 2.82 -8.59 -14.28
N ASN A 716 3.50 -9.64 -13.82
CA ASN A 716 4.81 -10.07 -14.32
C ASN A 716 5.88 -8.94 -14.31
N ARG A 717 5.84 -8.08 -13.27
CA ARG A 717 6.62 -6.84 -13.07
C ARG A 717 6.26 -5.65 -13.99
N THR A 718 5.34 -5.80 -14.95
CA THR A 718 4.83 -4.69 -15.76
C THR A 718 3.59 -4.09 -15.10
N ARG A 719 3.53 -2.77 -14.93
CA ARG A 719 2.31 -2.10 -14.44
C ARG A 719 1.20 -2.17 -15.50
N ILE A 720 -0.03 -2.36 -15.06
CA ILE A 720 -1.20 -2.40 -15.95
C ILE A 720 -2.03 -1.11 -15.78
N ASP A 721 -2.23 -0.40 -16.88
CA ASP A 721 -3.09 0.79 -16.95
C ASP A 721 -4.42 0.53 -17.70
N ASN A 722 -4.61 -0.72 -18.16
CA ASN A 722 -5.81 -1.24 -18.84
C ASN A 722 -6.08 -2.69 -18.35
N PRO A 723 -7.29 -3.25 -18.58
CA PRO A 723 -7.60 -4.64 -18.21
C PRO A 723 -6.66 -5.66 -18.87
N TYR A 724 -5.95 -6.44 -18.05
CA TYR A 724 -4.95 -7.42 -18.47
C TYR A 724 -5.53 -8.84 -18.38
N ARG A 725 -5.41 -9.65 -19.44
CA ARG A 725 -5.91 -11.04 -19.47
C ARG A 725 -4.95 -11.97 -18.74
N LEU A 726 -5.37 -12.49 -17.59
CA LEU A 726 -4.60 -13.43 -16.80
C LEU A 726 -4.46 -14.81 -17.47
N SER A 727 -3.28 -15.39 -17.29
CA SER A 727 -2.87 -16.71 -17.75
C SER A 727 -2.26 -17.49 -16.57
N HIS A 728 -2.32 -18.83 -16.62
CA HIS A 728 -1.80 -19.67 -15.55
C HIS A 728 -0.34 -19.34 -15.24
N GLY A 729 -0.04 -19.07 -13.96
CA GLY A 729 1.30 -18.74 -13.47
C GLY A 729 1.61 -17.24 -13.42
N ASP A 730 0.72 -16.35 -13.88
CA ASP A 730 0.92 -14.90 -13.83
C ASP A 730 1.14 -14.42 -12.39
N ARG A 731 2.24 -13.68 -12.18
CA ARG A 731 2.64 -13.10 -10.90
C ARG A 731 2.16 -11.66 -10.80
N ILE A 732 0.98 -11.49 -10.22
CA ILE A 732 0.37 -10.20 -9.91
C ILE A 732 1.05 -9.61 -8.66
N THR A 733 1.26 -8.30 -8.61
CA THR A 733 1.72 -7.56 -7.41
C THR A 733 0.73 -6.44 -7.11
N ILE A 734 0.22 -6.40 -5.88
CA ILE A 734 -0.79 -5.45 -5.41
C ILE A 734 -0.27 -4.86 -4.09
N GLY A 735 0.24 -3.63 -4.15
CA GLY A 735 1.00 -3.05 -3.04
C GLY A 735 2.22 -3.92 -2.69
N ASN A 736 2.34 -4.32 -1.42
CA ASN A 736 3.39 -5.21 -0.93
C ASN A 736 3.10 -6.71 -1.17
N VAL A 737 1.89 -7.09 -1.62
CA VAL A 737 1.46 -8.49 -1.70
C VAL A 737 1.68 -9.06 -3.10
N ILE A 738 2.29 -10.24 -3.15
CA ILE A 738 2.50 -11.03 -4.36
C ILE A 738 1.36 -12.04 -4.47
N ILE A 739 0.77 -12.18 -5.66
CA ILE A 739 -0.39 -13.06 -5.90
C ILE A 739 -0.17 -13.81 -7.21
N TYR A 740 -0.27 -15.14 -7.18
CA TYR A 740 -0.20 -15.98 -8.36
C TYR A 740 -1.61 -16.33 -8.84
N PHE A 741 -1.87 -16.16 -10.14
CA PHE A 741 -3.10 -16.67 -10.76
C PHE A 741 -2.91 -18.12 -11.21
N VAL A 742 -3.78 -19.03 -10.73
CA VAL A 742 -3.70 -20.46 -10.97
C VAL A 742 -5.01 -20.94 -11.59
N ASP A 743 -4.94 -21.45 -12.81
CA ASP A 743 -6.08 -22.12 -13.47
C ASP A 743 -5.64 -23.53 -13.88
N GLN A 744 -6.03 -24.56 -13.12
CA GLN A 744 -5.71 -25.97 -13.43
C GLN A 744 -6.88 -26.71 -14.10
N ARG A 745 -7.92 -26.00 -14.58
CA ARG A 745 -9.04 -26.63 -15.28
C ARG A 745 -8.55 -27.26 -16.59
N PRO A 746 -9.03 -28.46 -16.98
CA PRO A 746 -8.68 -29.06 -18.26
C PRO A 746 -9.07 -28.14 -19.43
N GLN A 747 -8.08 -27.75 -20.24
CA GLN A 747 -8.36 -27.08 -21.51
C GLN A 747 -9.00 -28.08 -22.46
N TYR A 748 -10.24 -27.83 -22.88
CA TYR A 748 -10.91 -28.58 -23.95
C TYR A 748 -10.12 -28.39 -25.26
N GLY A 749 -9.19 -29.30 -25.54
CA GLY A 749 -8.27 -29.23 -26.69
C GLY A 749 -6.85 -29.76 -26.45
N ALA A 750 -6.46 -30.14 -25.22
CA ALA A 750 -5.12 -30.68 -24.94
C ALA A 750 -5.00 -32.19 -25.24
N VAL A 751 -3.97 -32.57 -26.02
CA VAL A 751 -3.61 -33.97 -26.32
C VAL A 751 -2.66 -34.53 -25.24
N ALA A 752 -2.68 -35.85 -25.04
CA ALA A 752 -1.97 -36.54 -23.96
C ALA A 752 -0.43 -36.41 -24.01
N PRO A 753 0.27 -36.46 -22.85
CA PRO A 753 1.72 -36.31 -22.77
C PRO A 753 2.44 -37.59 -23.24
N GLY A 754 3.10 -37.54 -24.39
CA GLY A 754 3.74 -38.71 -24.98
C GLY A 754 4.64 -38.46 -26.20
N ALA A 755 5.21 -37.27 -26.34
CA ALA A 755 6.15 -36.95 -27.43
C ALA A 755 7.27 -36.03 -26.93
N SER A 756 8.51 -36.36 -27.31
CA SER A 756 9.65 -35.46 -27.18
C SER A 756 9.43 -34.20 -28.01
N SER A 757 9.82 -33.03 -27.50
CA SER A 757 9.77 -31.75 -28.23
C SER A 757 10.37 -31.89 -29.63
N PRO A 758 9.58 -31.79 -30.72
CA PRO A 758 10.14 -31.82 -32.06
C PRO A 758 10.98 -30.55 -32.29
N PRO A 759 12.02 -30.60 -33.15
CA PRO A 759 12.70 -29.39 -33.57
C PRO A 759 11.69 -28.43 -34.21
N ALA A 760 11.90 -27.12 -34.02
CA ALA A 760 10.98 -26.11 -34.52
C ALA A 760 10.83 -26.22 -36.05
N SER A 761 9.67 -26.69 -36.49
CA SER A 761 9.35 -26.78 -37.91
C SER A 761 8.98 -25.41 -38.44
N HIS A 762 9.65 -25.00 -39.52
CA HIS A 762 9.41 -23.72 -40.17
C HIS A 762 8.61 -23.92 -41.47
N LYS A 763 7.67 -23.02 -41.74
CA LYS A 763 6.98 -22.89 -43.01
C LYS A 763 7.62 -21.78 -43.83
N GLN A 764 8.09 -22.09 -45.04
CA GLN A 764 8.60 -21.08 -45.96
C GLN A 764 7.45 -20.49 -46.79
N CYS A 765 7.33 -19.16 -46.83
CA CYS A 765 6.22 -18.51 -47.52
C CYS A 765 6.36 -18.61 -49.04
N SER A 766 5.42 -19.30 -49.70
CA SER A 766 5.37 -19.46 -51.17
C SER A 766 5.29 -18.14 -51.94
N ARG A 767 4.89 -17.03 -51.30
CA ARG A 767 4.78 -15.69 -51.92
C ARG A 767 6.04 -14.82 -51.75
N CYS A 768 6.85 -15.03 -50.71
CA CYS A 768 7.98 -14.14 -50.42
C CYS A 768 9.23 -14.81 -49.80
N GLY A 769 9.32 -16.14 -49.81
CA GLY A 769 10.49 -16.91 -49.40
C GLY A 769 10.84 -16.89 -47.90
N SER A 770 10.17 -16.08 -47.08
CA SER A 770 10.53 -15.94 -45.66
C SER A 770 10.09 -17.17 -44.85
N GLU A 771 10.93 -17.59 -43.92
CA GLU A 771 10.57 -18.60 -42.93
C GLU A 771 9.64 -18.02 -41.86
N ASN A 772 8.68 -18.83 -41.43
CA ASN A 772 7.67 -18.52 -40.43
C ASN A 772 7.52 -19.75 -39.51
N SER A 773 6.99 -19.59 -38.29
CA SER A 773 6.73 -20.75 -37.42
C SER A 773 5.59 -21.63 -37.97
N SER A 774 5.64 -22.94 -37.72
CA SER A 774 4.64 -23.90 -38.24
C SER A 774 3.20 -23.66 -37.78
N VAL A 775 3.00 -22.93 -36.67
CA VAL A 775 1.67 -22.49 -36.17
C VAL A 775 1.15 -21.22 -36.84
N ALA A 776 1.98 -20.50 -37.61
CA ALA A 776 1.55 -19.33 -38.35
C ALA A 776 0.69 -19.75 -39.56
N ARG A 777 -0.58 -19.28 -39.58
CA ARG A 777 -1.50 -19.49 -40.73
C ARG A 777 -1.28 -18.48 -41.87
N PHE A 778 -0.55 -17.39 -41.60
CA PHE A 778 -0.26 -16.32 -42.54
C PHE A 778 1.17 -15.80 -42.33
N CYS A 779 1.81 -15.38 -43.41
CA CYS A 779 3.19 -14.90 -43.43
C CYS A 779 3.33 -13.58 -42.67
N GLN A 780 4.25 -13.53 -41.71
CA GLN A 780 4.52 -12.34 -40.90
C GLN A 780 5.08 -11.18 -41.73
N MET A 781 5.71 -11.46 -42.89
CA MET A 781 6.28 -10.45 -43.79
C MET A 781 5.31 -9.94 -44.88
N CYS A 782 4.31 -10.73 -45.30
CA CYS A 782 3.46 -10.36 -46.45
C CYS A 782 1.97 -10.73 -46.34
N ALA A 783 1.53 -11.22 -45.18
CA ALA A 783 0.16 -11.63 -44.84
C ALA A 783 -0.49 -12.70 -45.75
N ALA A 784 0.25 -13.30 -46.69
CA ALA A 784 -0.24 -14.41 -47.50
C ALA A 784 -0.40 -15.69 -46.68
N PRO A 785 -1.32 -16.62 -47.02
CA PRO A 785 -1.46 -17.91 -46.34
C PRO A 785 -0.16 -18.74 -46.32
N LEU A 786 -0.04 -19.61 -45.31
CA LEU A 786 1.10 -20.53 -45.09
C LEU A 786 0.62 -21.97 -44.89
#